data_AF-A0A6N7EDG0-F1
#
_entry.id   AF-A0A6N7EDG0-F1
#
_cell.length_a   1.000
_cell.length_b   1.000
_cell.length_c   1.000
_cell.angle_alpha   90.00
_cell.angle_beta   90.00
_cell.angle_gamma   90.00
#
_symmetry.space_group_name_H-M   'P 1'
#
loop_
_entity.id
_entity.type
_entity.pdbx_description
1 polymer ?
#
loop_
_entity_poly.entity_id
_entity_poly.type
_entity_poly.pdbx_seq_one_letter_code
_entity_poly.pdbx_strand_id
1 'polypeptide(L)'
;MAVPAQAESSSPGGPVNGGFEQPVDDGQIPGWTHTLGVGDGGFAVVDAPVFDGGASLEVHDPEDGVAYGLLSEEMPVQAGHTYELRFQALVEEPREPGDLRGKAYLYFYDANGTRVHAQSTHLRDIPAGEWTGVRLAVTAPEGAVSAAALLYTQRDEISTYYADDVELVHTLEPLEITDLGVAMRTNNVRASETDVLPDGTPVAYLFNNGAPTSLNVVDLRTGEVLDTHHFDQHTVASSAVVAEDHTLYFSGRSPSLASLWRYDPITQDLEQLLDGPTGETAISDLISDGSTIYASTYPSAKVLAYDVGTGELRDYGSITDKGDYARYMTMVDGDLWVGTSTSPQLIVLDPETGARSELPIPPDMEVAGDFFSELTTHGDLVLARYSPSGEANSAIYDLTAGEWCCVLDAAAGRWTLESVDGAFFYASGGVVKAFDIETRQSRSIGWEDSALAGEYDGTSRMTVVEMGTEELPGATLVGTRADGTVWRYNLETRTGDVISTDIVGNPARVHSVGVGPDGDVYFGAYLSSGVMARVDHEAGVVERLSGPSQAGSIVAHGNKIVVGMYPNAEFYAGHVNKDWDWGTNPEHLLTIGRAAGQDRPGTMVSAGHRVAVGTIPNYGELGGALVLLNPHSGEYVMHRNVVPDQSVTSLAYRDGLVYGGTSIHGAINSTPTQDTAELFVWDARADRFVTRSVVVEGATIIHSLAFDDEGRLWGMADEGTLFEYDPQTHEVVRRIDTGIRNGNIWGRTSELFPHPDNGLMYGNAGGQLFRFDPDDPDVTVLASGGIRYSAVHGSGTVYYGDNTNIFRLEQ
;
A
#
# COMPACT_ATOMS: atom_id res chain seq x y z
N MET A 1 34.90 -45.49 -26.73
CA MET A 1 35.74 -44.44 -26.14
C MET A 1 34.88 -43.76 -25.11
N ALA A 2 35.16 -44.05 -23.84
CA ALA A 2 34.42 -43.53 -22.70
C ALA A 2 34.81 -42.07 -22.48
N VAL A 3 33.80 -41.22 -22.43
CA VAL A 3 33.90 -39.84 -21.95
C VAL A 3 34.17 -39.92 -20.45
N PRO A 4 35.18 -39.21 -19.90
CA PRO A 4 35.46 -39.29 -18.47
C PRO A 4 34.34 -38.61 -17.70
N ALA A 5 33.94 -39.24 -16.58
CA ALA A 5 33.05 -38.65 -15.59
C ALA A 5 33.64 -37.31 -15.13
N GLN A 6 32.88 -36.24 -15.29
CA GLN A 6 33.10 -35.02 -14.53
C GLN A 6 32.93 -35.39 -13.06
N ALA A 7 33.99 -35.17 -12.29
CA ALA A 7 33.95 -35.24 -10.85
C ALA A 7 32.90 -34.23 -10.36
N GLU A 8 31.98 -34.68 -9.51
CA GLU A 8 31.21 -33.82 -8.63
C GLU A 8 32.21 -32.92 -7.89
N SER A 9 32.20 -31.63 -8.20
CA SER A 9 32.96 -30.63 -7.45
C SER A 9 32.30 -30.50 -6.08
N SER A 10 33.01 -30.97 -5.05
CA SER A 10 32.69 -30.74 -3.64
C SER A 10 32.32 -29.28 -3.40
N SER A 11 31.10 -29.04 -2.90
CA SER A 11 30.66 -27.77 -2.33
C SER A 11 31.72 -27.23 -1.36
N PRO A 12 31.96 -25.90 -1.28
CA PRO A 12 32.91 -25.34 -0.33
C PRO A 12 32.33 -25.50 1.08
N GLY A 13 32.66 -26.63 1.73
CA GLY A 13 32.05 -27.07 2.97
C GLY A 13 32.69 -26.41 4.18
N GLY A 14 32.12 -25.29 4.62
CA GLY A 14 32.31 -24.71 5.94
C GLY A 14 33.75 -24.45 6.42
N PRO A 15 33.91 -23.88 7.62
CA PRO A 15 35.21 -23.79 8.26
C PRO A 15 35.71 -25.20 8.63
N VAL A 16 37.02 -25.41 8.51
CA VAL A 16 37.65 -26.63 9.02
C VAL A 16 37.34 -26.76 10.50
N ASN A 17 36.86 -27.93 10.93
CA ASN A 17 36.46 -28.20 12.32
C ASN A 17 35.33 -27.27 12.83
N GLY A 18 34.32 -27.00 12.01
CA GLY A 18 33.17 -26.17 12.39
C GLY A 18 32.30 -26.68 13.54
N GLY A 19 32.21 -28.00 13.73
CA GLY A 19 31.58 -28.64 14.91
C GLY A 19 32.56 -28.98 16.04
N PHE A 20 33.79 -28.47 15.99
CA PHE A 20 34.79 -28.58 17.07
C PHE A 20 35.19 -30.00 17.55
N GLU A 21 34.84 -31.05 16.81
CA GLU A 21 35.12 -32.47 17.13
C GLU A 21 36.60 -32.88 17.01
N GLN A 22 37.43 -32.12 16.30
CA GLN A 22 38.85 -32.44 16.18
C GLN A 22 39.61 -32.05 17.44
N PRO A 23 40.52 -32.92 17.93
CA PRO A 23 41.25 -32.67 19.16
C PRO A 23 42.13 -31.42 19.03
N VAL A 24 42.08 -30.58 20.06
CA VAL A 24 42.97 -29.41 20.22
C VAL A 24 44.42 -29.86 20.29
N ASP A 25 45.30 -29.27 19.48
CA ASP A 25 46.73 -29.58 19.43
C ASP A 25 47.55 -28.37 19.90
N ASP A 26 48.35 -28.54 20.96
CA ASP A 26 49.16 -27.48 21.60
C ASP A 26 48.38 -26.17 21.88
N GLY A 27 47.12 -26.30 22.29
CA GLY A 27 46.23 -25.16 22.57
C GLY A 27 45.65 -24.48 21.33
N GLN A 28 45.90 -24.99 20.13
CA GLN A 28 45.31 -24.53 18.88
C GLN A 28 44.12 -25.41 18.48
N ILE A 29 43.01 -24.76 18.16
CA ILE A 29 41.81 -25.39 17.63
C ILE A 29 42.04 -25.59 16.13
N PRO A 30 42.05 -26.82 15.60
CA PRO A 30 42.33 -27.06 14.18
C PRO A 30 41.42 -26.23 13.28
N GLY A 31 41.98 -25.49 12.31
CA GLY A 31 41.20 -24.64 11.40
C GLY A 31 40.81 -23.26 11.94
N TRP A 32 41.23 -22.89 13.15
CA TRP A 32 40.85 -21.63 13.79
C TRP A 32 42.06 -20.91 14.41
N THR A 33 42.10 -19.59 14.25
CA THR A 33 43.18 -18.72 14.74
C THR A 33 42.64 -17.67 15.70
N HIS A 34 43.26 -17.56 16.87
CA HIS A 34 42.99 -16.48 17.81
C HIS A 34 43.58 -15.17 17.28
N THR A 35 42.73 -14.19 16.95
CA THR A 35 43.12 -12.96 16.25
C THR A 35 43.04 -11.68 17.11
N LEU A 36 42.24 -11.69 18.18
CA LEU A 36 42.01 -10.54 19.06
C LEU A 36 41.92 -11.00 20.52
N GLY A 37 42.50 -10.23 21.45
CA GLY A 37 42.47 -10.49 22.89
C GLY A 37 43.74 -11.19 23.41
N VAL A 38 44.39 -10.61 24.44
CA VAL A 38 45.44 -11.28 25.22
C VAL A 38 45.14 -10.97 26.69
N GLY A 39 44.45 -11.88 27.38
CA GLY A 39 43.88 -11.65 28.71
C GLY A 39 43.46 -12.94 29.39
N ASP A 40 42.63 -12.84 30.44
CA ASP A 40 42.14 -13.98 31.23
C ASP A 40 40.93 -14.70 30.57
N GLY A 41 40.36 -14.12 29.51
CA GLY A 41 39.35 -14.75 28.65
C GLY A 41 39.94 -15.56 27.50
N GLY A 42 39.09 -16.19 26.70
CA GLY A 42 39.55 -16.94 25.54
C GLY A 42 38.54 -17.94 24.97
N PHE A 43 39.10 -18.94 24.30
CA PHE A 43 38.38 -19.95 23.52
C PHE A 43 38.76 -21.34 24.03
N ALA A 44 37.77 -22.18 24.31
CA ALA A 44 38.00 -23.55 24.74
C ALA A 44 37.03 -24.51 24.03
N VAL A 45 37.52 -25.67 23.62
CA VAL A 45 36.65 -26.76 23.17
C VAL A 45 36.21 -27.54 24.39
N VAL A 46 34.90 -27.63 24.62
CA VAL A 46 34.28 -28.24 25.80
C VAL A 46 33.41 -29.43 25.43
N ASP A 47 33.21 -30.36 26.37
CA ASP A 47 32.34 -31.55 26.20
C ASP A 47 30.92 -31.36 26.75
N ALA A 48 30.64 -30.22 27.38
CA ALA A 48 29.32 -29.77 27.77
C ALA A 48 29.34 -28.24 28.02
N PRO A 49 28.30 -27.49 27.58
CA PRO A 49 27.17 -27.92 26.75
C PRO A 49 27.59 -28.20 25.29
N VAL A 50 26.86 -29.08 24.59
CA VAL A 50 27.08 -29.45 23.19
C VAL A 50 25.74 -29.45 22.46
N PHE A 51 25.71 -29.02 21.19
CA PHE A 51 24.49 -29.08 20.38
C PHE A 51 24.39 -30.41 19.64
N ASP A 52 25.42 -30.76 18.85
CA ASP A 52 25.55 -32.02 18.13
C ASP A 52 26.94 -32.63 18.35
N GLY A 53 27.07 -33.95 18.16
CA GLY A 53 28.36 -34.62 18.36
C GLY A 53 28.79 -34.75 19.83
N GLY A 54 30.05 -34.43 20.11
CA GLY A 54 30.72 -34.63 21.39
C GLY A 54 31.46 -33.41 21.94
N ALA A 55 31.55 -32.30 21.20
CA ALA A 55 32.21 -31.08 21.64
C ALA A 55 31.57 -29.80 21.08
N SER A 56 31.76 -28.67 21.76
CA SER A 56 31.42 -27.34 21.24
C SER A 56 32.49 -26.32 21.61
N LEU A 57 32.41 -25.11 21.06
CA LEU A 57 33.30 -24.00 21.41
C LEU A 57 32.69 -23.14 22.52
N GLU A 58 33.36 -23.04 23.67
CA GLU A 58 33.15 -21.98 24.65
C GLU A 58 33.93 -20.72 24.23
N VAL A 59 33.22 -19.59 24.18
CA VAL A 59 33.77 -18.25 24.04
C VAL A 59 33.55 -17.53 25.36
N HIS A 60 34.63 -17.31 26.11
CA HIS A 60 34.58 -16.74 27.46
C HIS A 60 35.24 -15.37 27.52
N ASP A 61 34.44 -14.35 27.80
CA ASP A 61 34.89 -12.99 28.07
C ASP A 61 34.60 -12.58 29.52
N PRO A 62 35.61 -12.60 30.41
CA PRO A 62 35.44 -12.27 31.82
C PRO A 62 35.56 -10.77 32.12
N GLU A 63 35.95 -9.91 31.16
CA GLU A 63 36.34 -8.53 31.43
C GLU A 63 35.86 -7.53 30.36
N ASP A 64 35.39 -6.36 30.79
CA ASP A 64 34.84 -5.32 29.90
C ASP A 64 35.92 -4.53 29.10
N GLY A 65 37.21 -4.78 29.34
CA GLY A 65 38.31 -4.01 28.74
C GLY A 65 38.88 -4.57 27.43
N VAL A 66 38.56 -5.82 27.10
CA VAL A 66 39.18 -6.58 26.00
C VAL A 66 38.10 -7.09 25.04
N ALA A 67 38.48 -7.36 23.80
CA ALA A 67 37.63 -8.02 22.81
C ALA A 67 38.34 -9.31 22.40
N TYR A 68 37.62 -10.43 22.37
CA TYR A 68 38.17 -11.72 21.99
C TYR A 68 37.65 -12.14 20.61
N GLY A 69 38.50 -12.73 19.76
CA GLY A 69 38.11 -13.11 18.41
C GLY A 69 38.79 -14.38 17.89
N LEU A 70 38.00 -15.39 17.52
CA LEU A 70 38.46 -16.63 16.91
C LEU A 70 38.03 -16.68 15.45
N LEU A 71 39.00 -16.60 14.54
CA LEU A 71 38.80 -16.52 13.10
C LEU A 71 39.03 -17.89 12.46
N SER A 72 38.11 -18.36 11.64
CA SER A 72 38.29 -19.58 10.87
C SER A 72 39.38 -19.42 9.81
N GLU A 73 39.89 -20.53 9.30
CA GLU A 73 40.58 -20.55 8.01
C GLU A 73 39.68 -20.00 6.89
N GLU A 74 40.32 -19.44 5.87
CA GLU A 74 39.64 -18.88 4.71
C GLU A 74 39.03 -19.98 3.83
N MET A 75 37.73 -19.83 3.53
CA MET A 75 36.95 -20.69 2.64
C MET A 75 36.82 -20.01 1.28
N PRO A 76 36.92 -20.75 0.16
CA PRO A 76 36.81 -20.16 -1.18
C PRO A 76 35.38 -19.67 -1.46
N VAL A 77 35.27 -18.46 -2.02
CA VAL A 77 34.00 -17.86 -2.45
C VAL A 77 34.14 -17.21 -3.82
N GLN A 78 33.02 -16.90 -4.47
CA GLN A 78 32.97 -16.22 -5.76
C GLN A 78 32.25 -14.88 -5.60
N ALA A 79 32.85 -13.81 -6.11
CA ALA A 79 32.22 -12.48 -6.14
C ALA A 79 30.84 -12.54 -6.82
N GLY A 80 29.86 -11.84 -6.24
CA GLY A 80 28.47 -11.81 -6.71
C GLY A 80 27.59 -12.96 -6.22
N HIS A 81 28.18 -14.05 -5.69
CA HIS A 81 27.42 -15.15 -5.09
C HIS A 81 27.08 -14.86 -3.63
N THR A 82 25.93 -15.36 -3.16
CA THR A 82 25.51 -15.23 -1.76
C THR A 82 25.90 -16.47 -0.96
N TYR A 83 26.45 -16.21 0.23
CA TYR A 83 26.84 -17.23 1.18
C TYR A 83 26.17 -16.94 2.52
N GLU A 84 25.75 -17.99 3.21
CA GLU A 84 25.15 -17.90 4.54
C GLU A 84 26.05 -18.57 5.57
N LEU A 85 26.49 -17.80 6.56
CA LEU A 85 27.12 -18.34 7.77
C LEU A 85 26.00 -18.85 8.69
N ARG A 86 26.03 -20.15 9.01
CA ARG A 86 25.09 -20.83 9.91
C ARG A 86 25.86 -21.38 11.11
N PHE A 87 25.32 -21.29 12.31
CA PHE A 87 25.84 -21.97 13.50
C PHE A 87 24.80 -22.02 14.61
N GLN A 88 24.97 -22.92 15.57
CA GLN A 88 24.18 -22.94 16.79
C GLN A 88 24.89 -22.14 17.87
N ALA A 89 24.14 -21.31 18.60
CA ALA A 89 24.65 -20.51 19.70
C ALA A 89 23.83 -20.75 20.96
N LEU A 90 24.51 -20.86 22.10
CA LEU A 90 23.91 -20.91 23.42
C LEU A 90 24.53 -19.81 24.26
N VAL A 91 23.75 -18.84 24.71
CA VAL A 91 24.25 -17.79 25.59
C VAL A 91 23.80 -18.04 27.02
N GLU A 92 24.70 -17.84 27.98
CA GLU A 92 24.38 -17.89 29.40
C GLU A 92 23.46 -16.73 29.83
N GLU A 93 22.86 -16.82 31.02
CA GLU A 93 22.08 -15.70 31.55
C GLU A 93 22.95 -14.44 31.67
N PRO A 94 22.49 -13.28 31.15
CA PRO A 94 23.26 -12.04 31.21
C PRO A 94 23.44 -11.63 32.67
N ARG A 95 24.61 -11.07 33.00
CA ARG A 95 24.91 -10.65 34.38
C ARG A 95 24.14 -9.37 34.72
N GLU A 96 23.96 -8.48 33.74
CA GLU A 96 23.15 -7.27 33.84
C GLU A 96 22.16 -7.10 32.67
N PRO A 97 21.00 -6.43 32.89
CA PRO A 97 20.07 -6.10 31.82
C PRO A 97 20.73 -5.19 30.76
N GLY A 98 20.87 -5.70 29.53
CA GLY A 98 21.49 -4.97 28.42
C GLY A 98 22.86 -5.48 27.98
N ASP A 99 23.43 -6.46 28.69
CA ASP A 99 24.66 -7.15 28.26
C ASP A 99 24.47 -7.74 26.86
N LEU A 100 25.36 -7.36 25.95
CA LEU A 100 25.42 -7.94 24.63
C LEU A 100 26.16 -9.28 24.71
N ARG A 101 25.65 -10.25 23.95
CA ARG A 101 25.85 -11.69 24.17
C ARG A 101 26.91 -12.31 23.25
N GLY A 102 27.79 -11.48 22.66
CA GLY A 102 28.70 -11.87 21.58
C GLY A 102 28.17 -11.55 20.17
N LYS A 103 29.03 -11.76 19.18
CA LYS A 103 28.77 -11.54 17.74
C LYS A 103 29.44 -12.59 16.89
N ALA A 104 28.93 -12.73 15.67
CA ALA A 104 29.65 -13.38 14.59
C ALA A 104 29.83 -12.42 13.42
N TYR A 105 30.97 -12.52 12.73
CA TYR A 105 31.22 -11.83 11.47
C TYR A 105 31.48 -12.82 10.35
N LEU A 106 31.09 -12.43 9.13
CA LEU A 106 31.58 -13.01 7.89
C LEU A 106 32.47 -11.97 7.20
N TYR A 107 33.76 -12.29 7.08
CA TYR A 107 34.76 -11.46 6.41
C TYR A 107 35.00 -11.96 4.99
N PHE A 108 35.18 -11.04 4.04
CA PHE A 108 35.53 -11.34 2.64
C PHE A 108 36.88 -10.75 2.29
N TYR A 109 37.69 -11.49 1.54
CA TYR A 109 39.05 -11.12 1.17
C TYR A 109 39.25 -11.17 -0.34
N ASP A 110 40.08 -10.26 -0.86
CA ASP A 110 40.53 -10.28 -2.26
C ASP A 110 41.70 -11.25 -2.47
N ALA A 111 42.13 -11.42 -3.72
CA ALA A 111 43.25 -12.30 -4.08
C ALA A 111 44.61 -11.90 -3.48
N ASN A 112 44.72 -10.71 -2.87
CA ASN A 112 45.92 -10.27 -2.16
C ASN A 112 45.83 -10.51 -0.64
N GLY A 113 44.75 -11.13 -0.15
CA GLY A 113 44.49 -11.32 1.28
C GLY A 113 44.03 -10.04 2.00
N THR A 114 43.57 -9.03 1.25
CA THR A 114 43.03 -7.79 1.84
C THR A 114 41.55 -7.97 2.11
N ARG A 115 41.10 -7.69 3.34
CA ARG A 115 39.67 -7.74 3.67
C ARG A 115 38.93 -6.63 2.92
N VAL A 116 38.05 -7.01 2.01
CA VAL A 116 37.24 -6.09 1.17
C VAL A 116 35.86 -5.81 1.76
N HIS A 117 35.33 -6.72 2.58
CA HIS A 117 34.04 -6.54 3.25
C HIS A 117 33.98 -7.32 4.56
N ALA A 118 33.09 -6.88 5.45
CA ALA A 118 32.78 -7.52 6.71
C ALA A 118 31.33 -7.23 7.08
N GLN A 119 30.55 -8.27 7.31
CA GLN A 119 29.18 -8.18 7.79
C GLN A 119 29.08 -8.94 9.13
N SER A 120 28.17 -8.53 10.02
CA SER A 120 28.02 -9.17 11.34
C SER A 120 26.57 -9.39 11.74
N THR A 121 26.38 -10.35 12.64
CA THR A 121 25.15 -10.57 13.40
C THR A 121 25.43 -10.55 14.91
N HIS A 122 24.45 -10.15 15.71
CA HIS A 122 24.53 -10.10 17.16
C HIS A 122 23.83 -11.29 17.80
N LEU A 123 24.36 -11.79 18.91
CA LEU A 123 23.73 -12.86 19.69
C LEU A 123 22.79 -12.34 20.79
N ARG A 124 22.60 -11.03 20.88
CA ARG A 124 21.82 -10.40 21.97
C ARG A 124 20.34 -10.80 21.97
N ASP A 125 19.81 -11.15 20.80
CA ASP A 125 18.39 -11.40 20.58
C ASP A 125 18.00 -12.88 20.73
N ILE A 126 18.99 -13.78 20.95
CA ILE A 126 18.70 -15.20 21.19
C ILE A 126 18.36 -15.46 22.67
N PRO A 127 17.42 -16.36 22.99
CA PRO A 127 17.08 -16.74 24.36
C PRO A 127 18.29 -17.20 25.17
N ALA A 128 18.34 -16.85 26.47
CA ALA A 128 19.39 -17.36 27.36
C ALA A 128 19.08 -18.82 27.74
N GLY A 129 20.12 -19.65 27.82
CA GLY A 129 20.00 -21.03 28.29
C GLY A 129 19.43 -22.03 27.28
N GLU A 130 19.17 -21.60 26.03
CA GLU A 130 18.68 -22.47 24.95
C GLU A 130 19.58 -22.35 23.71
N TRP A 131 19.88 -23.50 23.08
CA TRP A 131 20.57 -23.52 21.79
C TRP A 131 19.66 -22.91 20.73
N THR A 132 20.17 -21.92 20.02
CA THR A 132 19.44 -21.18 18.99
C THR A 132 20.28 -21.11 17.71
N GLY A 133 19.64 -21.39 16.58
CA GLY A 133 20.29 -21.26 15.26
C GLY A 133 20.51 -19.79 14.91
N VAL A 134 21.74 -19.46 14.54
CA VAL A 134 22.16 -18.13 14.09
C VAL A 134 22.51 -18.18 12.61
N ARG A 135 22.05 -17.18 11.86
CA ARG A 135 22.24 -17.09 10.40
C ARG A 135 22.70 -15.70 9.99
N LEU A 136 23.59 -15.64 9.01
CA LEU A 136 24.08 -14.40 8.40
C LEU A 136 24.34 -14.61 6.90
N ALA A 137 23.38 -14.21 6.06
CA ALA A 137 23.49 -14.25 4.60
C ALA A 137 24.16 -12.96 4.07
N VAL A 138 25.15 -13.12 3.19
CA VAL A 138 25.92 -12.01 2.60
C VAL A 138 26.31 -12.34 1.17
N THR A 139 26.04 -11.41 0.24
CA THR A 139 26.58 -11.49 -1.12
C THR A 139 28.04 -11.07 -1.13
N ALA A 140 28.91 -11.94 -1.64
CA ALA A 140 30.33 -11.66 -1.77
C ALA A 140 30.55 -10.42 -2.66
N PRO A 141 31.25 -9.38 -2.20
CA PRO A 141 31.45 -8.15 -2.97
C PRO A 141 32.33 -8.41 -4.20
N GLU A 142 32.35 -7.46 -5.14
CA GLU A 142 33.26 -7.49 -6.28
C GLU A 142 34.72 -7.69 -5.83
N GLY A 143 35.41 -8.64 -6.46
CA GLY A 143 36.82 -8.94 -6.18
C GLY A 143 37.07 -9.91 -5.01
N ALA A 144 36.04 -10.32 -4.27
CA ALA A 144 36.18 -11.35 -3.23
C ALA A 144 36.49 -12.73 -3.83
N VAL A 145 37.44 -13.45 -3.22
CA VAL A 145 37.84 -14.83 -3.59
C VAL A 145 37.82 -15.80 -2.41
N SER A 146 37.84 -15.29 -1.18
CA SER A 146 37.71 -16.10 0.03
C SER A 146 36.90 -15.38 1.12
N ALA A 147 36.38 -16.15 2.06
CA ALA A 147 35.68 -15.65 3.24
C ALA A 147 36.09 -16.40 4.51
N ALA A 148 35.98 -15.76 5.67
CA ALA A 148 36.23 -16.39 6.97
C ALA A 148 35.18 -15.98 8.01
N ALA A 149 34.82 -16.90 8.89
CA ALA A 149 33.91 -16.66 10.00
C ALA A 149 34.70 -16.21 11.23
N LEU A 150 34.28 -15.15 11.89
CA LEU A 150 34.84 -14.71 13.18
C LEU A 150 33.78 -14.84 14.27
N LEU A 151 34.06 -15.64 15.29
CA LEU A 151 33.32 -15.65 16.55
C LEU A 151 33.97 -14.65 17.50
N TYR A 152 33.18 -13.72 18.05
CA TYR A 152 33.69 -12.48 18.62
C TYR A 152 32.93 -12.01 19.87
N THR A 153 33.66 -11.48 20.85
CA THR A 153 33.12 -10.67 21.95
C THR A 153 33.61 -9.23 21.82
N GLN A 154 32.76 -8.26 22.11
CA GLN A 154 33.12 -6.86 21.99
C GLN A 154 33.75 -6.33 23.27
N ARG A 155 34.63 -5.33 23.13
CA ARG A 155 34.99 -4.47 24.26
C ARG A 155 33.73 -3.85 24.87
N ASP A 156 33.78 -3.66 26.19
CA ASP A 156 32.73 -3.17 27.06
C ASP A 156 31.57 -4.18 27.26
N GLU A 157 31.80 -5.47 26.96
CA GLU A 157 30.84 -6.57 27.14
C GLU A 157 31.49 -7.69 27.98
N ILE A 158 30.76 -8.23 28.95
CA ILE A 158 31.15 -9.45 29.68
C ILE A 158 30.17 -10.54 29.28
N SER A 159 30.65 -11.57 28.57
CA SER A 159 29.77 -12.59 28.01
C SER A 159 30.47 -13.94 27.94
N THR A 160 29.73 -15.00 28.29
CA THR A 160 30.07 -16.36 27.90
C THR A 160 28.99 -16.85 26.96
N TYR A 161 29.39 -17.36 25.80
CA TYR A 161 28.50 -18.08 24.90
C TYR A 161 29.20 -19.30 24.32
N TYR A 162 28.41 -20.27 23.89
CA TYR A 162 28.88 -21.47 23.23
C TYR A 162 28.46 -21.43 21.76
N ALA A 163 29.31 -21.92 20.87
CA ALA A 163 29.04 -22.05 19.45
C ALA A 163 29.31 -23.47 18.99
N ASP A 164 28.47 -23.97 18.09
CA ASP A 164 28.57 -25.32 17.55
C ASP A 164 28.06 -25.36 16.09
N ASP A 165 28.41 -26.40 15.35
CA ASP A 165 28.03 -26.61 13.93
C ASP A 165 28.20 -25.36 13.05
N VAL A 166 29.38 -24.74 13.08
CA VAL A 166 29.66 -23.58 12.23
C VAL A 166 29.85 -24.01 10.78
N GLU A 167 29.03 -23.45 9.89
CA GLU A 167 29.01 -23.74 8.46
C GLU A 167 28.97 -22.47 7.62
N LEU A 168 29.54 -22.55 6.41
CA LEU A 168 29.35 -21.54 5.36
C LEU A 168 28.72 -22.23 4.16
N VAL A 169 27.49 -21.85 3.85
CA VAL A 169 26.69 -22.47 2.79
C VAL A 169 26.58 -21.51 1.61
N HIS A 170 26.88 -21.98 0.41
CA HIS A 170 26.59 -21.22 -0.83
C HIS A 170 25.10 -21.30 -1.12
N THR A 171 24.38 -20.18 -1.05
CA THR A 171 22.91 -20.15 -1.12
C THR A 171 22.35 -19.64 -2.46
N LEU A 172 23.06 -18.71 -3.12
CA LEU A 172 22.62 -18.13 -4.40
C LEU A 172 23.79 -17.83 -5.32
N GLU A 173 23.60 -18.13 -6.61
CA GLU A 173 24.36 -17.52 -7.69
C GLU A 173 23.91 -16.05 -7.91
N PRO A 174 24.70 -15.24 -8.64
CA PRO A 174 24.30 -13.87 -8.96
C PRO A 174 22.96 -13.84 -9.69
N LEU A 175 22.05 -12.98 -9.23
CA LEU A 175 20.73 -12.80 -9.83
C LEU A 175 20.78 -11.76 -10.95
N GLU A 176 20.12 -12.04 -12.07
CA GLU A 176 19.92 -11.04 -13.13
C GLU A 176 18.62 -10.28 -12.86
N ILE A 177 18.75 -9.05 -12.37
CA ILE A 177 17.61 -8.15 -12.11
C ILE A 177 17.64 -7.00 -13.12
N THR A 178 16.58 -6.90 -13.92
CA THR A 178 16.38 -5.82 -14.89
C THR A 178 15.24 -4.90 -14.44
N ASP A 179 15.51 -3.61 -14.31
CA ASP A 179 14.48 -2.57 -14.16
C ASP A 179 13.85 -2.30 -15.53
N LEU A 180 12.57 -2.65 -15.67
CA LEU A 180 11.79 -2.43 -16.89
C LEU A 180 11.21 -0.99 -16.94
N GLY A 181 11.44 -0.20 -15.90
CA GLY A 181 11.03 1.18 -15.77
C GLY A 181 9.71 1.37 -15.03
N VAL A 182 9.21 2.61 -15.09
CA VAL A 182 7.94 3.01 -14.46
C VAL A 182 6.79 2.20 -15.05
N ALA A 183 6.05 1.51 -14.18
CA ALA A 183 4.91 0.69 -14.54
C ALA A 183 3.88 1.50 -15.33
N MET A 184 3.44 2.61 -14.75
CA MET A 184 2.30 3.40 -15.22
C MET A 184 2.55 4.88 -14.95
N ARG A 185 2.25 5.74 -15.93
CA ARG A 185 2.17 7.19 -15.75
C ARG A 185 0.75 7.66 -16.03
N THR A 186 0.24 8.55 -15.20
CA THR A 186 -1.12 9.05 -15.37
C THR A 186 -1.30 10.46 -14.83
N ASN A 187 -2.20 11.22 -15.46
CA ASN A 187 -2.72 12.48 -14.92
C ASN A 187 -3.89 12.13 -14.01
N ASN A 188 -3.81 12.45 -12.73
CA ASN A 188 -4.76 12.03 -11.70
C ASN A 188 -5.12 13.19 -10.78
N VAL A 189 -5.89 14.11 -11.34
CA VAL A 189 -6.28 15.39 -10.74
C VAL A 189 -7.55 15.21 -9.90
N ARG A 190 -7.35 14.90 -8.61
CA ARG A 190 -8.47 14.68 -7.67
C ARG A 190 -8.77 15.89 -6.79
N ALA A 191 -7.79 16.76 -6.60
CA ALA A 191 -7.94 18.05 -5.95
C ALA A 191 -7.50 19.13 -6.95
N SER A 192 -8.25 20.22 -6.98
CA SER A 192 -7.93 21.37 -7.82
C SER A 192 -8.63 22.61 -7.30
N GLU A 193 -7.99 23.76 -7.45
CA GLU A 193 -8.59 25.07 -7.22
C GLU A 193 -8.33 25.97 -8.43
N THR A 194 -9.03 27.10 -8.50
CA THR A 194 -8.82 28.09 -9.57
C THR A 194 -8.77 29.49 -8.99
N ASP A 195 -8.14 30.40 -9.73
CA ASP A 195 -8.05 31.80 -9.35
C ASP A 195 -7.87 32.70 -10.58
N VAL A 196 -8.05 34.00 -10.42
CA VAL A 196 -7.62 35.01 -11.40
C VAL A 196 -6.51 35.82 -10.76
N LEU A 197 -5.29 35.65 -11.26
CA LEU A 197 -4.12 36.35 -10.74
C LEU A 197 -4.28 37.88 -10.86
N PRO A 198 -3.56 38.67 -10.05
CA PRO A 198 -3.55 40.14 -10.11
C PRO A 198 -3.30 40.77 -11.48
N ASP A 199 -2.66 40.05 -12.41
CA ASP A 199 -2.41 40.50 -13.79
C ASP A 199 -3.57 40.18 -14.75
N GLY A 200 -4.64 39.54 -14.27
CA GLY A 200 -5.82 39.11 -15.02
C GLY A 200 -5.70 37.72 -15.63
N THR A 201 -4.64 36.96 -15.34
CA THR A 201 -4.47 35.59 -15.85
C THR A 201 -5.32 34.60 -15.06
N PRO A 202 -6.31 33.92 -15.68
CA PRO A 202 -7.06 32.87 -15.01
C PRO A 202 -6.22 31.59 -14.95
N VAL A 203 -6.07 31.03 -13.74
CA VAL A 203 -5.25 29.83 -13.50
C VAL A 203 -6.04 28.72 -12.84
N ALA A 204 -5.62 27.48 -13.10
CA ALA A 204 -6.01 26.31 -12.33
C ALA A 204 -4.79 25.73 -11.62
N TYR A 205 -4.95 25.44 -10.34
CA TYR A 205 -4.01 24.69 -9.51
C TYR A 205 -4.40 23.22 -9.55
N LEU A 206 -3.72 22.44 -10.38
CA LEU A 206 -4.05 21.03 -10.62
C LEU A 206 -3.07 20.11 -9.89
N PHE A 207 -3.57 19.43 -8.85
CA PHE A 207 -2.77 18.48 -8.08
C PHE A 207 -2.79 17.10 -8.73
N ASN A 208 -1.66 16.71 -9.33
CA ASN A 208 -1.52 15.42 -9.99
C ASN A 208 -0.98 14.36 -9.03
N ASN A 209 -1.85 13.47 -8.56
CA ASN A 209 -1.46 12.42 -7.62
C ASN A 209 -0.61 11.33 -8.29
N GLY A 210 0.46 10.94 -7.62
CA GLY A 210 1.41 9.91 -8.06
C GLY A 210 2.54 9.78 -7.05
N ALA A 211 3.60 9.06 -7.34
CA ALA A 211 4.78 8.99 -6.47
C ALA A 211 6.01 9.54 -7.22
N PRO A 212 6.38 10.81 -6.99
CA PRO A 212 5.76 11.79 -6.08
C PRO A 212 4.49 12.46 -6.65
N THR A 213 3.72 13.13 -5.79
CA THR A 213 2.61 14.01 -6.22
C THR A 213 3.14 15.38 -6.65
N SER A 214 2.38 16.14 -7.43
CA SER A 214 2.80 17.46 -7.93
C SER A 214 1.67 18.48 -7.99
N LEU A 215 2.00 19.75 -7.79
CA LEU A 215 1.16 20.91 -8.11
C LEU A 215 1.54 21.42 -9.50
N ASN A 216 0.54 21.61 -10.36
CA ASN A 216 0.72 22.19 -11.68
C ASN A 216 -0.14 23.46 -11.76
N VAL A 217 0.46 24.60 -12.09
CA VAL A 217 -0.27 25.85 -12.32
C VAL A 217 -0.52 25.97 -13.81
N VAL A 218 -1.79 26.03 -14.23
CA VAL A 218 -2.19 25.98 -15.63
C VAL A 218 -2.95 27.22 -16.02
N ASP A 219 -2.59 27.86 -17.14
CA ASP A 219 -3.38 28.94 -17.73
C ASP A 219 -4.69 28.38 -18.32
N LEU A 220 -5.83 28.80 -17.77
CA LEU A 220 -7.15 28.30 -18.18
C LEU A 220 -7.57 28.73 -19.59
N ARG A 221 -6.87 29.68 -20.22
CA ARG A 221 -7.12 30.12 -21.60
C ARG A 221 -6.51 29.16 -22.61
N THR A 222 -5.31 28.66 -22.32
CA THR A 222 -4.47 27.92 -23.28
C THR A 222 -4.23 26.45 -22.92
N GLY A 223 -4.29 26.09 -21.64
CA GLY A 223 -3.87 24.78 -21.13
C GLY A 223 -2.37 24.67 -20.85
N GLU A 224 -1.61 25.75 -21.04
CA GLU A 224 -0.17 25.81 -20.80
C GLU A 224 0.14 25.71 -19.30
N VAL A 225 1.10 24.85 -18.94
CA VAL A 225 1.63 24.77 -17.57
C VAL A 225 2.60 25.92 -17.34
N LEU A 226 2.24 26.83 -16.44
CA LEU A 226 3.02 28.00 -16.04
C LEU A 226 4.07 27.67 -14.97
N ASP A 227 3.78 26.70 -14.11
CA ASP A 227 4.70 26.26 -13.05
C ASP A 227 4.40 24.82 -12.59
N THR A 228 5.41 24.13 -12.05
CA THR A 228 5.27 22.77 -11.51
C THR A 228 6.17 22.52 -10.32
N HIS A 229 5.59 22.02 -9.22
CA HIS A 229 6.31 21.62 -8.02
C HIS A 229 6.02 20.17 -7.65
N HIS A 230 7.06 19.42 -7.27
CA HIS A 230 6.94 18.05 -6.79
C HIS A 230 7.02 17.98 -5.26
N PHE A 231 6.23 17.10 -4.67
CA PHE A 231 6.21 16.85 -3.22
C PHE A 231 6.76 15.45 -2.94
N ASP A 232 8.08 15.32 -2.89
CA ASP A 232 8.76 14.01 -2.90
C ASP A 232 8.35 13.09 -1.74
N GLN A 233 7.93 13.66 -0.62
CA GLN A 233 7.50 12.94 0.58
C GLN A 233 6.01 12.52 0.57
N HIS A 234 5.24 12.95 -0.44
CA HIS A 234 3.80 12.72 -0.53
C HIS A 234 3.41 12.12 -1.88
N THR A 235 2.28 11.42 -1.89
CA THR A 235 1.73 10.77 -3.09
C THR A 235 0.30 11.20 -3.42
N VAL A 236 -0.34 11.90 -2.48
CA VAL A 236 -1.68 12.43 -2.63
C VAL A 236 -1.74 13.85 -2.10
N ALA A 237 -2.29 14.77 -2.87
CA ALA A 237 -2.83 16.03 -2.35
C ALA A 237 -4.29 15.81 -1.95
N SER A 238 -4.66 16.16 -0.71
CA SER A 238 -5.97 15.83 -0.15
C SER A 238 -7.00 16.95 -0.22
N SER A 239 -6.58 18.19 0.02
CA SER A 239 -7.45 19.38 -0.01
C SER A 239 -6.59 20.63 -0.23
N ALA A 240 -7.21 21.68 -0.77
CA ALA A 240 -6.61 22.97 -1.06
C ALA A 240 -7.65 24.09 -0.93
N VAL A 241 -7.18 25.30 -0.68
CA VAL A 241 -7.99 26.53 -0.63
C VAL A 241 -7.14 27.70 -1.14
N VAL A 242 -7.75 28.61 -1.90
CA VAL A 242 -7.15 29.87 -2.32
C VAL A 242 -7.64 30.96 -1.36
N ALA A 243 -6.71 31.66 -0.71
CA ALA A 243 -7.02 32.77 0.18
C ALA A 243 -7.29 34.07 -0.60
N GLU A 244 -7.85 35.08 0.07
CA GLU A 244 -8.19 36.38 -0.56
C GLU A 244 -6.99 37.12 -1.18
N ASP A 245 -5.77 36.81 -0.73
CA ASP A 245 -4.52 37.39 -1.24
C ASP A 245 -3.90 36.58 -2.39
N HIS A 246 -4.65 35.65 -2.99
CA HIS A 246 -4.25 34.72 -4.05
C HIS A 246 -3.27 33.62 -3.61
N THR A 247 -2.93 33.54 -2.33
CA THR A 247 -2.07 32.48 -1.82
C THR A 247 -2.83 31.15 -1.80
N LEU A 248 -2.21 30.11 -2.35
CA LEU A 248 -2.74 28.75 -2.31
C LEU A 248 -2.22 28.03 -1.05
N TYR A 249 -3.14 27.52 -0.24
CA TYR A 249 -2.84 26.62 0.87
C TYR A 249 -3.34 25.22 0.54
N PHE A 250 -2.54 24.20 0.78
CA PHE A 250 -2.93 22.82 0.46
C PHE A 250 -2.24 21.79 1.33
N SER A 251 -2.76 20.56 1.29
CA SER A 251 -2.26 19.45 2.09
C SER A 251 -1.74 18.29 1.25
N GLY A 252 -0.56 17.78 1.63
CA GLY A 252 0.02 16.54 1.14
C GLY A 252 -0.10 15.42 2.17
N ARG A 253 -0.32 14.18 1.71
CA ARG A 253 -0.38 12.97 2.56
C ARG A 253 0.14 11.73 1.84
N SER A 254 0.41 10.69 2.62
CA SER A 254 0.79 9.32 2.21
C SER A 254 2.07 9.25 1.36
N PRO A 255 3.10 8.47 1.73
CA PRO A 255 3.19 7.60 2.91
C PRO A 255 3.45 8.36 4.21
N SER A 256 3.91 9.60 4.12
CA SER A 256 4.16 10.46 5.28
C SER A 256 2.85 10.94 5.93
N LEU A 257 2.98 11.46 7.16
CA LEU A 257 1.90 12.17 7.85
C LEU A 257 1.39 13.35 7.00
N ALA A 258 0.24 13.88 7.41
CA ALA A 258 -0.32 15.06 6.77
C ALA A 258 0.66 16.24 6.84
N SER A 259 0.59 17.12 5.88
CA SER A 259 1.36 18.36 5.82
C SER A 259 0.48 19.52 5.39
N LEU A 260 0.85 20.75 5.76
CA LEU A 260 0.25 21.98 5.26
C LEU A 260 1.32 22.76 4.51
N TRP A 261 0.98 23.23 3.31
CA TRP A 261 1.87 23.97 2.43
C TRP A 261 1.24 25.30 2.03
N ARG A 262 2.11 26.22 1.63
CA ARG A 262 1.78 27.51 1.04
C ARG A 262 2.49 27.67 -0.29
N TYR A 263 1.76 28.08 -1.32
CA TYR A 263 2.29 28.46 -2.61
C TYR A 263 1.85 29.88 -2.96
N ASP A 264 2.81 30.75 -3.25
CA ASP A 264 2.56 32.11 -3.74
C ASP A 264 2.67 32.11 -5.28
N PRO A 265 1.56 32.34 -6.02
CA PRO A 265 1.57 32.29 -7.48
C PRO A 265 2.33 33.45 -8.15
N ILE A 266 2.62 34.53 -7.42
CA ILE A 266 3.35 35.69 -7.95
C ILE A 266 4.86 35.47 -7.87
N THR A 267 5.34 35.00 -6.72
CA THR A 267 6.78 34.72 -6.52
C THR A 267 7.17 33.32 -6.98
N GLN A 268 6.19 32.42 -7.14
CA GLN A 268 6.36 30.98 -7.41
C GLN A 268 7.07 30.23 -6.27
N ASP A 269 7.04 30.81 -5.07
CA ASP A 269 7.65 30.22 -3.88
C ASP A 269 6.71 29.19 -3.24
N LEU A 270 7.23 27.99 -3.00
CA LEU A 270 6.56 26.91 -2.29
C LEU A 270 7.22 26.67 -0.92
N GLU A 271 6.41 26.66 0.14
CA GLU A 271 6.87 26.45 1.53
C GLU A 271 6.02 25.41 2.26
N GLN A 272 6.67 24.49 2.98
CA GLN A 272 5.98 23.62 3.94
C GLN A 272 5.82 24.35 5.27
N LEU A 273 4.57 24.60 5.67
CA LEU A 273 4.23 25.27 6.92
C LEU A 273 4.17 24.30 8.10
N LEU A 274 3.58 23.12 7.90
CA LEU A 274 3.42 22.09 8.93
C LEU A 274 3.82 20.71 8.40
N ASP A 275 4.44 19.92 9.27
CA ASP A 275 4.77 18.52 9.05
C ASP A 275 4.20 17.65 10.18
N GLY A 276 3.28 16.74 9.83
CA GLY A 276 2.57 15.88 10.77
C GLY A 276 1.83 16.61 11.89
N PRO A 277 1.02 17.65 11.61
CA PRO A 277 0.39 18.44 12.67
C PRO A 277 -0.47 17.54 13.57
N THR A 278 -0.12 17.50 14.85
CA THR A 278 -0.79 16.70 15.90
C THR A 278 -0.81 15.18 15.66
N GLY A 279 0.08 14.66 14.80
CA GLY A 279 0.19 13.22 14.49
C GLY A 279 -0.83 12.70 13.46
N GLU A 280 -1.54 13.60 12.76
CA GLU A 280 -2.58 13.21 11.81
C GLU A 280 -1.99 12.73 10.48
N THR A 281 -2.65 11.75 9.86
CA THR A 281 -2.18 11.13 8.61
C THR A 281 -2.81 11.77 7.37
N ALA A 282 -3.93 12.51 7.53
CA ALA A 282 -4.50 13.33 6.48
C ALA A 282 -5.14 14.60 7.04
N ILE A 283 -5.08 15.67 6.25
CA ILE A 283 -6.00 16.81 6.35
C ILE A 283 -7.11 16.55 5.33
N SER A 284 -8.34 16.38 5.81
CA SER A 284 -9.50 15.99 5.00
C SER A 284 -10.10 17.16 4.24
N ASP A 285 -10.04 18.36 4.80
CA ASP A 285 -10.54 19.59 4.19
C ASP A 285 -9.84 20.84 4.75
N LEU A 286 -9.79 21.90 3.96
CA LEU A 286 -9.21 23.19 4.27
C LEU A 286 -10.19 24.31 3.93
N ILE A 287 -10.37 25.27 4.83
CA ILE A 287 -11.04 26.54 4.51
C ILE A 287 -10.20 27.71 5.05
N SER A 288 -10.31 28.87 4.43
CA SER A 288 -9.67 30.11 4.87
C SER A 288 -10.71 31.11 5.38
N ASP A 289 -10.41 31.77 6.50
CA ASP A 289 -11.15 32.91 7.01
C ASP A 289 -10.17 33.95 7.56
N GLY A 290 -10.05 35.08 6.86
CA GLY A 290 -9.03 36.10 7.14
C GLY A 290 -7.61 35.52 7.12
N SER A 291 -6.88 35.64 8.25
CA SER A 291 -5.52 35.09 8.42
C SER A 291 -5.49 33.64 8.91
N THR A 292 -6.63 32.99 9.10
CA THR A 292 -6.69 31.65 9.68
C THR A 292 -7.05 30.61 8.64
N ILE A 293 -6.27 29.53 8.60
CA ILE A 293 -6.57 28.32 7.85
C ILE A 293 -7.13 27.28 8.82
N TYR A 294 -8.37 26.87 8.62
CA TYR A 294 -8.97 25.78 9.38
C TYR A 294 -8.76 24.46 8.63
N ALA A 295 -8.42 23.40 9.35
CA ALA A 295 -8.20 22.07 8.81
C ALA A 295 -8.98 21.00 9.57
N SER A 296 -9.67 20.11 8.86
CA SER A 296 -10.24 18.88 9.44
C SER A 296 -9.30 17.69 9.20
N THR A 297 -9.31 16.67 10.06
CA THR A 297 -8.25 15.63 10.05
C THR A 297 -8.75 14.18 10.10
N TYR A 298 -7.81 13.26 9.85
CA TYR A 298 -7.88 11.82 10.08
C TYR A 298 -6.52 11.30 10.61
N PRO A 299 -6.47 10.34 11.56
CA PRO A 299 -7.56 9.48 12.04
C PRO A 299 -8.26 9.94 13.33
N SER A 300 -7.92 11.11 13.88
CA SER A 300 -8.45 11.48 15.20
C SER A 300 -9.65 12.41 15.12
N ALA A 301 -10.27 12.57 13.94
CA ALA A 301 -11.39 13.46 13.68
C ALA A 301 -11.26 14.87 14.32
N LYS A 302 -10.09 15.51 14.19
CA LYS A 302 -9.85 16.83 14.80
C LYS A 302 -10.20 17.97 13.87
N VAL A 303 -10.36 19.14 14.48
CA VAL A 303 -10.30 20.44 13.81
C VAL A 303 -9.09 21.19 14.33
N LEU A 304 -8.31 21.78 13.42
CA LEU A 304 -7.16 22.62 13.70
C LEU A 304 -7.39 24.02 13.12
N ALA A 305 -6.82 25.04 13.74
CA ALA A 305 -6.72 26.39 13.18
C ALA A 305 -5.25 26.82 13.16
N TYR A 306 -4.77 27.27 12.00
CA TYR A 306 -3.42 27.75 11.80
C TYR A 306 -3.47 29.23 11.40
N ASP A 307 -2.91 30.12 12.22
CA ASP A 307 -2.80 31.54 11.87
C ASP A 307 -1.54 31.77 11.02
N VAL A 308 -1.73 32.22 9.79
CA VAL A 308 -0.66 32.35 8.78
C VAL A 308 0.27 33.53 9.06
N GLY A 309 -0.14 34.49 9.89
CA GLY A 309 0.67 35.66 10.25
C GLY A 309 1.63 35.39 11.40
N THR A 310 1.20 34.60 12.38
CA THR A 310 1.95 34.27 13.61
C THR A 310 2.59 32.89 13.57
N GLY A 311 2.07 31.97 12.76
CA GLY A 311 2.46 30.56 12.74
C GLY A 311 1.89 29.76 13.92
N GLU A 312 0.94 30.30 14.68
CA GLU A 312 0.33 29.60 15.81
C GLU A 312 -0.68 28.55 15.33
N LEU A 313 -0.53 27.32 15.85
CA LEU A 313 -1.47 26.21 15.62
C LEU A 313 -2.32 25.98 16.88
N ARG A 314 -3.64 26.07 16.73
CA ARG A 314 -4.63 25.69 17.74
C ARG A 314 -5.27 24.36 17.37
N ASP A 315 -5.21 23.39 18.30
CA ASP A 315 -5.91 22.11 18.19
C ASP A 315 -7.20 22.16 19.01
N TYR A 316 -8.36 22.00 18.36
CA TYR A 316 -9.66 21.93 19.03
C TYR A 316 -9.97 20.54 19.60
N GLY A 317 -9.12 19.55 19.32
CA GLY A 317 -9.29 18.14 19.66
C GLY A 317 -10.28 17.42 18.75
N SER A 318 -10.50 16.13 19.02
CA SER A 318 -11.48 15.33 18.27
C SER A 318 -12.87 15.92 18.43
N ILE A 319 -13.61 16.12 17.34
CA ILE A 319 -14.98 16.68 17.34
C ILE A 319 -16.07 15.62 17.50
N THR A 320 -15.75 14.33 17.36
CA THR A 320 -16.70 13.22 17.49
C THR A 320 -16.02 11.97 18.08
N ASP A 321 -16.79 11.14 18.79
CA ASP A 321 -16.39 9.80 19.24
C ASP A 321 -16.96 8.68 18.35
N LYS A 322 -17.69 9.02 17.28
CA LYS A 322 -18.39 8.06 16.41
C LYS A 322 -17.68 7.74 15.10
N GLY A 323 -16.53 8.35 14.84
CA GLY A 323 -15.76 8.09 13.63
C GLY A 323 -14.41 8.82 13.59
N ASP A 324 -13.56 8.40 12.65
CA ASP A 324 -12.15 8.79 12.60
C ASP A 324 -11.88 10.00 11.70
N TYR A 325 -12.88 10.45 10.93
CA TYR A 325 -12.76 11.65 10.10
C TYR A 325 -13.66 12.77 10.61
N ALA A 326 -13.06 13.95 10.77
CA ALA A 326 -13.73 15.20 10.49
C ALA A 326 -13.60 15.45 8.97
N ARG A 327 -14.68 15.85 8.31
CA ARG A 327 -14.76 16.00 6.86
C ARG A 327 -15.61 17.17 6.45
N TYR A 328 -15.09 17.95 5.51
CA TYR A 328 -15.75 19.08 4.85
C TYR A 328 -16.26 20.13 5.84
N MET A 329 -15.85 21.37 5.64
CA MET A 329 -16.17 22.44 6.57
C MET A 329 -16.72 23.64 5.82
N THR A 330 -17.56 24.41 6.50
CA THR A 330 -17.97 25.72 6.02
C THR A 330 -18.14 26.68 7.19
N MET A 331 -17.92 27.96 6.95
CA MET A 331 -18.14 29.02 7.93
C MET A 331 -19.59 29.51 7.84
N VAL A 332 -20.26 29.65 8.98
CA VAL A 332 -21.64 30.14 9.10
C VAL A 332 -21.73 31.08 10.29
N ASP A 333 -21.95 32.37 10.04
CA ASP A 333 -22.08 33.41 11.08
C ASP A 333 -20.92 33.43 12.11
N GLY A 334 -19.72 33.04 11.69
CA GLY A 334 -18.51 32.98 12.53
C GLY A 334 -18.29 31.63 13.23
N ASP A 335 -19.24 30.69 13.14
CA ASP A 335 -19.09 29.32 13.61
C ASP A 335 -18.66 28.38 12.47
N LEU A 336 -17.84 27.39 12.81
CA LEU A 336 -17.41 26.36 11.87
C LEU A 336 -18.38 25.18 11.92
N TRP A 337 -19.02 24.89 10.79
CA TRP A 337 -19.85 23.70 10.63
C TRP A 337 -19.00 22.59 10.00
N VAL A 338 -18.95 21.43 10.64
CA VAL A 338 -18.03 20.33 10.30
C VAL A 338 -18.79 19.01 10.18
N GLY A 339 -18.68 18.36 9.02
CA GLY A 339 -19.20 17.01 8.81
C GLY A 339 -18.30 15.91 9.38
N THR A 340 -18.81 14.70 9.53
CA THR A 340 -18.03 13.52 9.97
C THR A 340 -18.28 12.26 9.09
N SER A 341 -17.63 11.14 9.39
CA SER A 341 -17.78 9.85 8.70
C SER A 341 -18.21 8.67 9.58
N THR A 342 -18.62 7.57 8.96
CA THR A 342 -19.03 6.25 9.52
C THR A 342 -20.31 6.29 10.35
N SER A 343 -20.60 7.41 10.99
CA SER A 343 -21.91 7.82 11.46
C SER A 343 -21.96 9.34 11.27
N PRO A 344 -22.56 9.83 10.16
CA PRO A 344 -22.45 11.24 9.80
C PRO A 344 -23.11 12.12 10.87
N GLN A 345 -22.35 13.09 11.35
CA GLN A 345 -22.80 14.14 12.26
C GLN A 345 -22.40 15.49 11.68
N LEU A 346 -23.20 16.51 11.98
CA LEU A 346 -22.87 17.90 11.68
C LEU A 346 -22.59 18.62 12.99
N ILE A 347 -21.32 18.96 13.22
CA ILE A 347 -20.87 19.59 14.44
C ILE A 347 -20.66 21.08 14.18
N VAL A 348 -21.27 21.93 15.00
CA VAL A 348 -21.05 23.38 15.04
C VAL A 348 -20.01 23.67 16.11
N LEU A 349 -18.91 24.28 15.71
CA LEU A 349 -17.78 24.66 16.56
C LEU A 349 -17.62 26.17 16.56
N ASP A 350 -17.67 26.78 17.74
CA ASP A 350 -17.28 28.17 17.96
C ASP A 350 -15.74 28.25 17.96
N PRO A 351 -15.11 28.92 16.98
CA PRO A 351 -13.66 28.98 16.87
C PRO A 351 -13.00 29.83 17.96
N GLU A 352 -13.70 30.81 18.54
CA GLU A 352 -13.16 31.63 19.63
C GLU A 352 -13.05 30.81 20.91
N THR A 353 -14.15 30.19 21.33
CA THR A 353 -14.26 29.51 22.63
C THR A 353 -13.90 28.03 22.58
N GLY A 354 -14.01 27.39 21.41
CA GLY A 354 -13.93 25.95 21.22
C GLY A 354 -15.17 25.18 21.69
N ALA A 355 -16.26 25.88 22.02
CA ALA A 355 -17.54 25.27 22.37
C ALA A 355 -18.14 24.54 21.16
N ARG A 356 -18.82 23.43 21.41
CA ARG A 356 -19.32 22.54 20.35
C ARG A 356 -20.77 22.16 20.60
N SER A 357 -21.53 22.05 19.52
CA SER A 357 -22.88 21.49 19.53
C SER A 357 -23.12 20.67 18.27
N GLU A 358 -24.11 19.78 18.29
CA GLU A 358 -24.51 18.99 17.13
C GLU A 358 -25.78 19.59 16.52
N LEU A 359 -25.76 19.84 15.21
CA LEU A 359 -26.94 20.20 14.45
C LEU A 359 -27.61 18.91 13.91
N PRO A 360 -28.89 18.67 14.19
CA PRO A 360 -29.59 17.51 13.66
C PRO A 360 -29.57 17.48 12.13
N ILE A 361 -29.16 16.36 11.55
CA ILE A 361 -29.18 16.10 10.11
C ILE A 361 -30.53 15.49 9.67
N PRO A 362 -30.87 15.52 8.37
CA PRO A 362 -32.09 14.89 7.86
C PRO A 362 -32.13 13.37 8.15
N PRO A 363 -33.30 12.79 8.48
CA PRO A 363 -33.41 11.36 8.81
C PRO A 363 -32.97 10.39 7.70
N ASP A 364 -33.15 10.78 6.44
CA ASP A 364 -32.67 10.03 5.28
C ASP A 364 -31.14 9.99 5.22
N MET A 365 -30.48 11.09 5.58
CA MET A 365 -29.02 11.13 5.70
C MET A 365 -28.51 10.29 6.88
N GLU A 366 -29.21 10.29 8.02
CA GLU A 366 -28.83 9.48 9.19
C GLU A 366 -28.88 7.97 8.88
N VAL A 367 -29.83 7.53 8.06
CA VAL A 367 -30.02 6.11 7.71
C VAL A 367 -29.14 5.68 6.54
N ALA A 368 -29.02 6.52 5.51
CA ALA A 368 -28.38 6.14 4.25
C ALA A 368 -26.93 6.63 4.12
N GLY A 369 -26.52 7.63 4.91
CA GLY A 369 -25.22 8.28 4.76
C GLY A 369 -24.08 7.55 5.46
N ASP A 370 -23.04 7.20 4.69
CA ASP A 370 -21.76 6.77 5.23
C ASP A 370 -20.95 7.96 5.78
N PHE A 371 -20.95 9.10 5.08
CA PHE A 371 -20.15 10.28 5.43
C PHE A 371 -20.54 11.52 4.61
N PHE A 372 -20.22 12.71 5.13
CA PHE A 372 -20.24 13.95 4.36
C PHE A 372 -19.17 13.94 3.26
N SER A 373 -19.57 14.38 2.05
CA SER A 373 -18.74 14.41 0.85
C SER A 373 -18.56 15.81 0.24
N GLU A 374 -19.29 16.81 0.72
CA GLU A 374 -19.15 18.23 0.39
C GLU A 374 -19.98 19.07 1.38
N LEU A 375 -19.53 20.25 1.76
CA LEU A 375 -20.27 21.20 2.61
C LEU A 375 -19.94 22.63 2.17
N THR A 376 -20.94 23.47 1.91
CA THR A 376 -20.73 24.83 1.37
C THR A 376 -21.85 25.78 1.77
N THR A 377 -21.53 27.06 1.99
CA THR A 377 -22.53 28.10 2.27
C THR A 377 -22.75 28.99 1.03
N HIS A 378 -24.01 29.28 0.70
CA HIS A 378 -24.42 30.17 -0.38
C HIS A 378 -25.52 31.11 0.11
N GLY A 379 -25.17 32.35 0.44
CA GLY A 379 -26.13 33.31 0.99
C GLY A 379 -26.73 32.80 2.31
N ASP A 380 -28.05 32.61 2.35
CA ASP A 380 -28.77 32.08 3.51
C ASP A 380 -28.96 30.55 3.49
N LEU A 381 -28.21 29.84 2.65
CA LEU A 381 -28.31 28.38 2.50
C LEU A 381 -26.98 27.69 2.86
N VAL A 382 -27.06 26.56 3.55
CA VAL A 382 -25.95 25.62 3.73
C VAL A 382 -26.27 24.33 2.99
N LEU A 383 -25.40 23.97 2.04
CA LEU A 383 -25.52 22.77 1.23
C LEU A 383 -24.66 21.66 1.81
N ALA A 384 -25.25 20.49 2.01
CA ALA A 384 -24.56 19.29 2.47
C ALA A 384 -24.72 18.17 1.44
N ARG A 385 -23.60 17.54 1.05
CA ARG A 385 -23.58 16.32 0.24
C ARG A 385 -23.11 15.15 1.08
N TYR A 386 -23.61 13.94 0.79
CA TYR A 386 -23.18 12.73 1.48
C TYR A 386 -23.01 11.53 0.54
N SER A 387 -22.21 10.56 0.99
CA SER A 387 -21.99 9.24 0.36
C SER A 387 -22.87 8.19 1.04
N PRO A 388 -23.25 7.09 0.37
CA PRO A 388 -23.05 6.79 -1.05
C PRO A 388 -23.85 7.72 -1.95
N SER A 389 -23.35 7.94 -3.17
CA SER A 389 -24.12 8.65 -4.19
C SER A 389 -25.35 7.83 -4.57
N GLY A 390 -26.53 8.44 -4.49
CA GLY A 390 -27.83 7.83 -4.81
C GLY A 390 -28.86 8.91 -5.17
N GLU A 391 -30.15 8.54 -5.29
CA GLU A 391 -31.21 9.50 -5.66
C GLU A 391 -31.32 10.66 -4.66
N ALA A 392 -31.16 10.40 -3.37
CA ALA A 392 -31.08 11.41 -2.32
C ALA A 392 -29.68 11.39 -1.69
N ASN A 393 -28.79 12.27 -2.17
CA ASN A 393 -27.40 12.37 -1.71
C ASN A 393 -26.98 13.81 -1.35
N SER A 394 -27.96 14.69 -1.15
CA SER A 394 -27.74 16.10 -0.78
C SER A 394 -28.91 16.66 0.01
N ALA A 395 -28.65 17.63 0.88
CA ALA A 395 -29.65 18.38 1.63
C ALA A 395 -29.27 19.87 1.70
N ILE A 396 -30.28 20.74 1.84
CA ILE A 396 -30.09 22.19 1.97
C ILE A 396 -30.73 22.66 3.27
N TYR A 397 -29.94 23.31 4.11
CA TYR A 397 -30.39 23.98 5.34
C TYR A 397 -30.59 25.47 5.06
N ASP A 398 -31.77 26.00 5.39
CA ASP A 398 -32.07 27.44 5.27
C ASP A 398 -31.84 28.11 6.62
N LEU A 399 -30.86 29.02 6.65
CA LEU A 399 -30.43 29.75 7.83
C LEU A 399 -31.50 30.73 8.32
N THR A 400 -32.34 31.26 7.41
CA THR A 400 -33.44 32.16 7.74
C THR A 400 -34.57 31.41 8.45
N ALA A 401 -34.91 30.21 7.96
CA ALA A 401 -35.97 29.38 8.52
C ALA A 401 -35.50 28.52 9.71
N GLY A 402 -34.21 28.20 9.78
CA GLY A 402 -33.63 27.31 10.78
C GLY A 402 -34.00 25.84 10.57
N GLU A 403 -34.25 25.43 9.32
CA GLU A 403 -34.68 24.08 8.98
C GLU A 403 -34.11 23.59 7.64
N TRP A 404 -34.03 22.26 7.50
CA TRP A 404 -33.75 21.62 6.23
C TRP A 404 -34.99 21.75 5.32
N CYS A 405 -34.89 22.46 4.19
CA CYS A 405 -36.10 22.93 3.50
C CYS A 405 -36.17 22.70 1.98
N CYS A 406 -35.07 22.44 1.28
CA CYS A 406 -35.07 22.28 -0.18
C CYS A 406 -34.27 21.05 -0.59
N VAL A 407 -34.57 20.52 -1.78
CA VAL A 407 -33.80 19.43 -2.39
C VAL A 407 -33.29 19.87 -3.75
N LEU A 408 -32.04 19.52 -4.03
CA LEU A 408 -31.53 19.55 -5.40
C LEU A 408 -32.21 18.44 -6.22
N ASP A 409 -32.04 18.50 -7.53
CA ASP A 409 -32.40 17.36 -8.37
C ASP A 409 -31.68 16.09 -7.91
N ALA A 410 -32.32 14.93 -8.12
CA ALA A 410 -31.80 13.65 -7.69
C ALA A 410 -30.37 13.39 -8.19
N ALA A 411 -29.58 12.70 -7.36
CA ALA A 411 -28.17 12.40 -7.62
C ALA A 411 -27.33 13.65 -7.94
N ALA A 412 -27.33 14.61 -7.02
CA ALA A 412 -26.52 15.82 -7.13
C ALA A 412 -25.03 15.47 -7.23
N GLY A 413 -24.39 16.02 -8.27
CA GLY A 413 -22.97 15.95 -8.57
C GLY A 413 -22.17 17.01 -7.82
N ARG A 414 -21.13 17.55 -8.48
CA ARG A 414 -20.34 18.68 -7.98
C ARG A 414 -21.14 19.97 -8.09
N TRP A 415 -20.84 20.93 -7.21
CA TRP A 415 -21.33 22.29 -7.29
C TRP A 415 -20.19 23.32 -7.17
N THR A 416 -20.47 24.55 -7.57
CA THR A 416 -19.55 25.67 -7.43
C THR A 416 -19.52 26.17 -5.99
N LEU A 417 -18.35 26.63 -5.54
CA LEU A 417 -18.25 27.38 -4.28
C LEU A 417 -18.72 28.83 -4.48
N GLU A 418 -18.67 29.31 -5.72
CA GLU A 418 -19.03 30.67 -6.11
C GLU A 418 -20.49 30.73 -6.54
N SER A 419 -21.10 31.89 -6.31
CA SER A 419 -22.42 32.25 -6.82
C SER A 419 -22.31 33.38 -7.84
N VAL A 420 -23.09 33.32 -8.91
CA VAL A 420 -23.21 34.36 -9.94
C VAL A 420 -24.67 34.74 -10.08
N ASP A 421 -24.96 36.04 -10.03
CA ASP A 421 -26.31 36.60 -10.17
C ASP A 421 -27.35 35.92 -9.26
N GLY A 422 -26.96 35.65 -8.01
CA GLY A 422 -27.83 35.02 -7.02
C GLY A 422 -28.07 33.53 -7.22
N ALA A 423 -27.26 32.83 -8.03
CA ALA A 423 -27.34 31.38 -8.21
C ALA A 423 -25.98 30.71 -8.08
N PHE A 424 -25.95 29.52 -7.49
CA PHE A 424 -24.82 28.60 -7.61
C PHE A 424 -25.13 27.55 -8.67
N PHE A 425 -24.10 26.85 -9.15
CA PHE A 425 -24.25 25.87 -10.20
C PHE A 425 -23.94 24.49 -9.68
N TYR A 426 -24.68 23.48 -10.15
CA TYR A 426 -24.50 22.10 -9.74
C TYR A 426 -24.83 21.16 -10.90
N ALA A 427 -24.31 19.95 -10.86
CA ALA A 427 -24.64 18.92 -11.83
C ALA A 427 -25.68 17.93 -11.30
N SER A 428 -26.55 17.43 -12.17
CA SER A 428 -27.41 16.28 -11.90
C SER A 428 -27.62 15.50 -13.19
N GLY A 429 -27.39 14.19 -13.14
CA GLY A 429 -27.49 13.31 -14.32
C GLY A 429 -26.57 13.71 -15.48
N GLY A 430 -25.40 14.27 -15.20
CA GLY A 430 -24.45 14.74 -16.22
C GLY A 430 -24.82 16.09 -16.87
N VAL A 431 -25.86 16.76 -16.37
CA VAL A 431 -26.29 18.08 -16.84
C VAL A 431 -25.98 19.12 -15.77
N VAL A 432 -25.28 20.20 -16.16
CA VAL A 432 -25.01 21.34 -15.28
C VAL A 432 -26.19 22.30 -15.30
N LYS A 433 -26.63 22.73 -14.12
CA LYS A 433 -27.80 23.58 -13.87
C LYS A 433 -27.45 24.70 -12.90
N ALA A 434 -28.29 25.72 -12.85
CA ALA A 434 -28.24 26.74 -11.81
C ALA A 434 -29.31 26.44 -10.76
N PHE A 435 -28.98 26.63 -9.49
CA PHE A 435 -29.95 26.72 -8.41
C PHE A 435 -30.05 28.18 -7.98
N ASP A 436 -31.22 28.75 -8.16
CA ASP A 436 -31.52 30.11 -7.72
C ASP A 436 -31.76 30.10 -6.22
N ILE A 437 -30.72 30.46 -5.45
CA ILE A 437 -30.80 31.61 -4.55
C ILE A 437 -32.14 31.80 -3.88
N GLU A 438 -32.71 32.97 -4.15
CA GLU A 438 -33.93 33.56 -3.60
C GLU A 438 -35.19 32.74 -3.84
N THR A 439 -35.34 32.12 -5.01
CA THR A 439 -36.56 31.36 -5.37
C THR A 439 -36.52 29.90 -4.93
N ARG A 440 -35.33 29.40 -4.58
CA ARG A 440 -35.03 28.02 -4.16
C ARG A 440 -35.42 27.01 -5.24
N GLN A 441 -35.15 27.37 -6.50
CA GLN A 441 -35.52 26.58 -7.66
C GLN A 441 -34.34 26.36 -8.61
N SER A 442 -34.25 25.13 -9.11
CA SER A 442 -33.33 24.77 -10.18
C SER A 442 -33.85 25.24 -11.53
N ARG A 443 -32.93 25.71 -12.38
CA ARG A 443 -33.22 26.11 -13.76
C ARG A 443 -32.11 25.66 -14.71
N SER A 444 -32.49 25.42 -15.96
CA SER A 444 -31.52 25.19 -17.03
C SER A 444 -30.68 26.45 -17.29
N ILE A 445 -29.42 26.24 -17.63
CA ILE A 445 -28.50 27.27 -18.14
C ILE A 445 -28.29 27.16 -19.65
N GLY A 446 -28.82 26.12 -20.30
CA GLY A 446 -28.57 25.79 -21.70
C GLY A 446 -27.33 24.90 -21.90
N TRP A 447 -26.94 24.12 -20.88
CA TRP A 447 -25.83 23.17 -20.97
C TRP A 447 -26.12 22.05 -21.96
N GLU A 448 -27.34 21.50 -21.87
CA GLU A 448 -27.86 20.40 -22.67
C GLU A 448 -27.92 20.71 -24.18
N ASP A 449 -28.00 22.00 -24.53
CA ASP A 449 -28.06 22.47 -25.91
C ASP A 449 -26.67 22.91 -26.43
N SER A 450 -25.63 22.83 -25.59
CA SER A 450 -24.29 23.31 -25.90
C SER A 450 -23.40 22.21 -26.49
N ALA A 451 -22.22 22.61 -26.98
CA ALA A 451 -21.17 21.67 -27.41
C ALA A 451 -20.62 20.81 -26.26
N LEU A 452 -20.94 21.13 -25.00
CA LEU A 452 -20.53 20.39 -23.81
C LEU A 452 -21.58 19.39 -23.33
N ALA A 453 -22.66 19.18 -24.07
CA ALA A 453 -23.64 18.14 -23.75
C ALA A 453 -22.97 16.76 -23.73
N GLY A 454 -22.81 16.16 -22.55
CA GLY A 454 -22.12 14.89 -22.33
C GLY A 454 -20.68 15.01 -21.81
N GLU A 455 -20.14 16.22 -21.71
CA GLU A 455 -18.76 16.47 -21.30
C GLU A 455 -18.58 16.59 -19.76
N TYR A 456 -19.60 16.29 -18.96
CA TYR A 456 -19.50 16.38 -17.50
C TYR A 456 -18.77 15.19 -16.86
N ASP A 457 -18.77 14.01 -17.51
CA ASP A 457 -18.20 12.81 -16.89
C ASP A 457 -16.71 12.97 -16.56
N GLY A 458 -16.27 12.34 -15.47
CA GLY A 458 -14.91 12.48 -14.95
C GLY A 458 -14.57 13.82 -14.27
N THR A 459 -15.51 14.77 -14.19
CA THR A 459 -15.30 16.07 -13.51
C THR A 459 -15.05 15.88 -12.01
N SER A 460 -13.87 16.27 -11.54
CA SER A 460 -13.48 16.20 -10.12
C SER A 460 -13.87 17.45 -9.34
N ARG A 461 -13.89 18.62 -9.98
CA ARG A 461 -14.21 19.94 -9.39
C ARG A 461 -14.93 20.84 -10.40
N MET A 462 -15.81 21.72 -9.91
CA MET A 462 -16.46 22.76 -10.70
C MET A 462 -16.36 24.10 -9.97
N THR A 463 -16.09 25.18 -10.70
CA THR A 463 -15.87 26.55 -10.19
C THR A 463 -16.30 27.58 -11.23
N VAL A 464 -16.32 28.86 -10.86
CA VAL A 464 -16.57 30.00 -11.74
C VAL A 464 -15.33 30.89 -11.82
N VAL A 465 -14.88 31.19 -13.04
CA VAL A 465 -13.71 32.04 -13.30
C VAL A 465 -14.04 33.05 -14.40
N GLU A 466 -13.50 34.27 -14.32
CA GLU A 466 -13.50 35.21 -15.44
C GLU A 466 -12.29 34.97 -16.35
N MET A 467 -12.54 34.63 -17.62
CA MET A 467 -11.45 34.25 -18.55
C MET A 467 -10.67 35.45 -19.09
N GLY A 468 -11.26 36.65 -19.06
CA GLY A 468 -10.65 37.86 -19.62
C GLY A 468 -10.46 37.82 -21.14
N THR A 469 -11.27 37.05 -21.88
CA THR A 469 -11.22 36.93 -23.35
C THR A 469 -12.49 37.47 -24.00
N GLU A 470 -12.43 37.85 -25.29
CA GLU A 470 -13.61 38.30 -26.03
C GLU A 470 -14.59 37.13 -26.31
N GLU A 471 -14.05 35.91 -26.46
CA GLU A 471 -14.81 34.70 -26.76
C GLU A 471 -15.56 34.15 -25.54
N LEU A 472 -14.99 34.30 -24.34
CA LEU A 472 -15.56 33.88 -23.06
C LEU A 472 -15.64 35.08 -22.11
N PRO A 473 -16.56 36.04 -22.35
CA PRO A 473 -16.68 37.26 -21.55
C PRO A 473 -17.34 37.00 -20.19
N GLY A 474 -16.89 37.67 -19.14
CA GLY A 474 -17.49 37.56 -17.81
C GLY A 474 -17.42 36.14 -17.23
N ALA A 475 -18.44 35.76 -16.46
CA ALA A 475 -18.43 34.54 -15.67
C ALA A 475 -18.46 33.27 -16.55
N THR A 476 -17.47 32.40 -16.35
CA THR A 476 -17.32 31.14 -17.06
C THR A 476 -17.24 30.00 -16.06
N LEU A 477 -18.12 29.01 -16.19
CA LEU A 477 -18.03 27.76 -15.45
C LEU A 477 -16.84 26.95 -15.96
N VAL A 478 -16.04 26.45 -15.04
CA VAL A 478 -14.88 25.62 -15.33
C VAL A 478 -15.04 24.30 -14.60
N GLY A 479 -14.94 23.18 -15.33
CA GLY A 479 -14.86 21.87 -14.71
C GLY A 479 -13.54 21.19 -15.05
N THR A 480 -12.81 20.84 -13.99
CA THR A 480 -11.56 20.08 -14.10
C THR A 480 -11.89 18.60 -14.02
N ARG A 481 -11.33 17.80 -14.93
CA ARG A 481 -11.47 16.34 -14.93
C ARG A 481 -10.29 15.65 -14.27
N ALA A 482 -10.52 14.41 -13.85
CA ALA A 482 -9.49 13.58 -13.22
C ALA A 482 -8.28 13.30 -14.13
N ASP A 483 -8.43 13.38 -15.46
CA ASP A 483 -7.35 13.23 -16.43
C ASP A 483 -6.59 14.55 -16.72
N GLY A 484 -6.97 15.64 -16.06
CA GLY A 484 -6.37 16.96 -16.22
C GLY A 484 -6.94 17.78 -17.38
N THR A 485 -7.91 17.28 -18.14
CA THR A 485 -8.64 18.10 -19.12
C THR A 485 -9.61 19.05 -18.43
N VAL A 486 -9.93 20.15 -19.09
CA VAL A 486 -10.79 21.21 -18.54
C VAL A 486 -11.86 21.58 -19.54
N TRP A 487 -13.13 21.56 -19.13
CA TRP A 487 -14.22 22.15 -19.91
C TRP A 487 -14.55 23.55 -19.39
N ARG A 488 -14.94 24.44 -20.31
CA ARG A 488 -15.24 25.85 -20.01
C ARG A 488 -16.59 26.21 -20.62
N TYR A 489 -17.54 26.68 -19.82
CA TYR A 489 -18.88 27.06 -20.27
C TYR A 489 -19.18 28.50 -19.85
N ASN A 490 -19.27 29.40 -20.83
CA ASN A 490 -19.54 30.80 -20.55
C ASN A 490 -21.03 31.04 -20.29
N LEU A 491 -21.36 31.71 -19.18
CA LEU A 491 -22.75 31.91 -18.76
C LEU A 491 -23.49 32.98 -19.57
N GLU A 492 -22.77 33.93 -20.17
CA GLU A 492 -23.36 34.99 -20.99
C GLU A 492 -23.67 34.51 -22.40
N THR A 493 -22.67 33.93 -23.08
CA THR A 493 -22.78 33.48 -24.48
C THR A 493 -23.43 32.10 -24.60
N ARG A 494 -23.44 31.31 -23.51
CA ARG A 494 -23.91 29.91 -23.45
C ARG A 494 -23.14 28.97 -24.39
N THR A 495 -21.90 29.32 -24.69
CA THR A 495 -20.99 28.50 -25.48
C THR A 495 -19.85 27.98 -24.61
N GLY A 496 -19.22 26.89 -25.04
CA GLY A 496 -18.12 26.29 -24.31
C GLY A 496 -17.29 25.34 -25.15
N ASP A 497 -16.15 24.96 -24.60
CA ASP A 497 -15.18 24.04 -25.21
C ASP A 497 -14.45 23.21 -24.15
N VAL A 498 -13.68 22.22 -24.61
CA VAL A 498 -12.81 21.39 -23.78
C VAL A 498 -11.38 21.63 -24.23
N ILE A 499 -10.49 21.93 -23.29
CA ILE A 499 -9.06 22.08 -23.51
C ILE A 499 -8.29 20.94 -22.84
N SER A 500 -7.21 20.52 -23.50
CA SER A 500 -6.18 19.68 -22.88
C SER A 500 -5.18 20.56 -22.15
N THR A 501 -4.55 20.01 -21.13
CA THR A 501 -3.47 20.68 -20.39
C THR A 501 -2.14 20.01 -20.69
N ASP A 502 -1.05 20.77 -20.60
CA ASP A 502 0.31 20.27 -20.86
C ASP A 502 0.91 19.51 -19.66
N ILE A 503 0.07 19.09 -18.69
CA ILE A 503 0.51 18.34 -17.50
C ILE A 503 1.07 16.98 -17.89
N VAL A 504 2.24 16.66 -17.31
CA VAL A 504 2.87 15.35 -17.45
C VAL A 504 2.40 14.42 -16.34
N GLY A 505 2.05 13.19 -16.71
CA GLY A 505 1.58 12.17 -15.78
C GLY A 505 2.65 11.71 -14.78
N ASN A 506 2.28 11.67 -13.51
CA ASN A 506 3.14 11.16 -12.44
C ASN A 506 3.14 9.63 -12.44
N PRO A 507 4.23 8.98 -11.96
CA PRO A 507 4.24 7.54 -11.74
C PRO A 507 3.10 7.12 -10.81
N ALA A 508 2.24 6.21 -11.27
CA ALA A 508 1.19 5.65 -10.45
C ALA A 508 1.74 4.51 -9.60
N ARG A 509 1.23 4.38 -8.36
CA ARG A 509 1.69 3.31 -7.48
C ARG A 509 1.14 1.96 -7.92
N VAL A 510 1.97 0.93 -7.89
CA VAL A 510 1.53 -0.46 -8.12
C VAL A 510 0.63 -0.90 -6.97
N HIS A 511 -0.45 -1.64 -7.30
CA HIS A 511 -1.51 -2.02 -6.34
C HIS A 511 -1.95 -3.48 -6.41
N SER A 512 -1.71 -4.14 -7.54
CA SER A 512 -1.99 -5.56 -7.76
C SER A 512 -1.17 -6.06 -8.94
N VAL A 513 -0.99 -7.38 -9.01
CA VAL A 513 -0.33 -8.08 -10.11
C VAL A 513 -1.10 -9.35 -10.45
N GLY A 514 -1.05 -9.79 -11.71
CA GLY A 514 -1.55 -11.09 -12.13
C GLY A 514 -1.02 -11.50 -13.49
N VAL A 515 -0.73 -12.79 -13.67
CA VAL A 515 -0.36 -13.36 -14.97
C VAL A 515 -1.63 -13.60 -15.78
N GLY A 516 -1.67 -13.07 -17.01
CA GLY A 516 -2.77 -13.24 -17.94
C GLY A 516 -2.76 -14.62 -18.62
N PRO A 517 -3.87 -15.02 -19.26
CA PRO A 517 -3.96 -16.29 -19.99
C PRO A 517 -3.08 -16.37 -21.25
N ASP A 518 -2.49 -15.25 -21.67
CA ASP A 518 -1.49 -15.09 -22.73
C ASP A 518 -0.04 -15.21 -22.24
N GLY A 519 0.20 -15.27 -20.93
CA GLY A 519 1.54 -15.28 -20.33
C GLY A 519 2.06 -13.88 -19.97
N ASP A 520 1.43 -12.83 -20.45
CA ASP A 520 1.80 -11.46 -20.08
C ASP A 520 1.49 -11.17 -18.61
N VAL A 521 2.23 -10.24 -18.01
CA VAL A 521 2.06 -9.87 -16.60
C VAL A 521 1.38 -8.51 -16.50
N TYR A 522 0.24 -8.47 -15.80
CA TYR A 522 -0.60 -7.29 -15.67
C TYR A 522 -0.45 -6.67 -14.28
N PHE A 523 -0.35 -5.34 -14.23
CA PHE A 523 -0.22 -4.56 -13.01
C PHE A 523 -1.36 -3.54 -12.89
N GLY A 524 -1.98 -3.49 -11.72
CA GLY A 524 -3.01 -2.52 -11.38
C GLY A 524 -2.46 -1.28 -10.68
N ALA A 525 -3.04 -0.11 -10.95
CA ALA A 525 -2.67 1.15 -10.29
C ALA A 525 -3.50 1.43 -9.03
N TYR A 526 -2.88 2.08 -8.04
CA TYR A 526 -3.56 2.59 -6.84
C TYR A 526 -4.10 4.01 -7.08
N LEU A 527 -5.38 4.22 -6.78
CA LEU A 527 -6.07 5.52 -6.89
C LEU A 527 -5.77 6.25 -8.20
N SER A 528 -5.67 5.56 -9.33
CA SER A 528 -5.40 6.17 -10.63
C SER A 528 -6.64 6.82 -11.26
N SER A 529 -6.45 7.42 -12.42
CA SER A 529 -7.47 7.96 -13.32
C SER A 529 -7.78 7.02 -14.50
N GLY A 530 -7.53 5.72 -14.33
CA GLY A 530 -7.94 4.70 -15.30
C GLY A 530 -6.79 4.13 -16.11
N VAL A 531 -5.74 3.67 -15.44
CA VAL A 531 -4.59 3.01 -16.08
C VAL A 531 -4.26 1.66 -15.44
N MET A 532 -3.74 0.77 -16.28
CA MET A 532 -3.05 -0.46 -15.90
C MET A 532 -1.75 -0.55 -16.70
N ALA A 533 -0.89 -1.49 -16.35
CA ALA A 533 0.26 -1.86 -17.17
C ALA A 533 0.23 -3.34 -17.54
N ARG A 534 0.86 -3.64 -18.66
CA ARG A 534 1.14 -4.99 -19.13
C ARG A 534 2.61 -5.09 -19.47
N VAL A 535 3.27 -6.12 -18.97
CA VAL A 535 4.58 -6.52 -19.46
C VAL A 535 4.36 -7.58 -20.52
N ASP A 536 4.70 -7.24 -21.76
CA ASP A 536 4.85 -8.22 -22.83
C ASP A 536 6.06 -9.08 -22.48
N HIS A 537 5.81 -10.34 -22.12
CA HIS A 537 6.86 -11.22 -21.62
C HIS A 537 7.83 -11.66 -22.74
N GLU A 538 7.42 -11.64 -24.01
CA GLU A 538 8.29 -11.98 -25.15
C GLU A 538 9.19 -10.81 -25.53
N ALA A 539 8.62 -9.60 -25.58
CA ALA A 539 9.33 -8.39 -25.97
C ALA A 539 10.09 -7.73 -24.80
N GLY A 540 9.71 -8.02 -23.54
CA GLY A 540 10.31 -7.44 -22.34
C GLY A 540 10.00 -5.93 -22.20
N VAL A 541 8.86 -5.48 -22.69
CA VAL A 541 8.48 -4.05 -22.67
C VAL A 541 7.24 -3.83 -21.81
N VAL A 542 7.24 -2.70 -21.08
CA VAL A 542 6.08 -2.24 -20.32
C VAL A 542 5.18 -1.42 -21.24
N GLU A 543 3.94 -1.87 -21.40
CA GLU A 543 2.87 -1.19 -22.11
C GLU A 543 1.87 -0.60 -21.11
N ARG A 544 1.48 0.66 -21.36
CA ARG A 544 0.37 1.30 -20.64
C ARG A 544 -0.96 0.89 -21.27
N LEU A 545 -1.88 0.42 -20.43
CA LEU A 545 -3.25 0.09 -20.80
C LEU A 545 -4.24 1.08 -20.16
N SER A 546 -5.41 1.27 -20.78
CA SER A 546 -6.56 1.86 -20.08
C SER A 546 -7.05 0.91 -18.99
N GLY A 547 -7.62 1.42 -17.90
CA GLY A 547 -7.94 0.59 -16.74
C GLY A 547 -8.95 1.22 -15.79
N PRO A 548 -9.21 0.59 -14.63
CA PRO A 548 -10.03 1.16 -13.58
C PRO A 548 -9.25 2.20 -12.76
N SER A 549 -9.98 2.96 -11.95
CA SER A 549 -9.36 3.89 -10.99
C SER A 549 -8.61 3.17 -9.86
N GLN A 550 -8.94 1.91 -9.57
CA GLN A 550 -8.18 1.06 -8.65
C GLN A 550 -8.44 -0.42 -8.91
N ALA A 551 -7.51 -1.09 -9.60
CA ALA A 551 -7.54 -2.54 -9.83
C ALA A 551 -7.05 -3.25 -8.55
N GLY A 552 -7.99 -3.83 -7.80
CA GLY A 552 -7.75 -4.46 -6.51
C GLY A 552 -7.16 -5.87 -6.61
N SER A 553 -7.48 -6.61 -7.68
CA SER A 553 -7.04 -7.98 -7.94
C SER A 553 -7.17 -8.32 -9.44
N ILE A 554 -6.33 -9.23 -9.92
CA ILE A 554 -6.26 -9.64 -11.34
C ILE A 554 -6.05 -11.16 -11.39
N VAL A 555 -6.82 -11.88 -12.22
CA VAL A 555 -6.66 -13.33 -12.38
C VAL A 555 -6.96 -13.78 -13.81
N ALA A 556 -6.21 -14.78 -14.30
CA ALA A 556 -6.56 -15.51 -15.51
C ALA A 556 -7.58 -16.62 -15.22
N HIS A 557 -8.60 -16.74 -16.07
CA HIS A 557 -9.55 -17.86 -16.03
C HIS A 557 -9.89 -18.33 -17.44
N GLY A 558 -9.40 -19.51 -17.83
CA GLY A 558 -9.51 -19.99 -19.20
C GLY A 558 -8.77 -19.05 -20.16
N ASN A 559 -9.48 -18.48 -21.13
CA ASN A 559 -8.93 -17.48 -22.07
C ASN A 559 -9.34 -16.04 -21.73
N LYS A 560 -9.80 -15.80 -20.50
CA LYS A 560 -10.20 -14.49 -20.01
C LYS A 560 -9.26 -13.98 -18.93
N ILE A 561 -9.05 -12.68 -18.92
CA ILE A 561 -8.56 -11.94 -17.77
C ILE A 561 -9.76 -11.39 -17.00
N VAL A 562 -9.74 -11.50 -15.68
CA VAL A 562 -10.76 -10.95 -14.78
C VAL A 562 -10.08 -9.94 -13.87
N VAL A 563 -10.64 -8.73 -13.79
CA VAL A 563 -10.13 -7.62 -12.98
C VAL A 563 -11.18 -7.25 -11.94
N GLY A 564 -10.81 -7.30 -10.67
CA GLY A 564 -11.62 -6.80 -9.56
C GLY A 564 -11.27 -5.35 -9.26
N MET A 565 -12.28 -4.51 -9.05
CA MET A 565 -12.12 -3.07 -8.84
C MET A 565 -12.67 -2.63 -7.48
N TYR A 566 -11.97 -1.67 -6.86
CA TYR A 566 -12.47 -0.87 -5.74
C TYR A 566 -12.78 0.56 -6.23
N PRO A 567 -13.84 1.22 -5.73
CA PRO A 567 -14.85 0.73 -4.76
C PRO A 567 -15.94 -0.16 -5.38
N ASN A 568 -16.95 -0.51 -4.55
CA ASN A 568 -18.18 -1.23 -4.90
C ASN A 568 -18.05 -2.71 -5.27
N ALA A 569 -16.87 -3.32 -5.15
CA ALA A 569 -16.65 -4.72 -5.56
C ALA A 569 -17.20 -5.00 -6.97
N GLU A 570 -16.65 -4.27 -7.95
CA GLU A 570 -16.98 -4.41 -9.37
C GLU A 570 -16.02 -5.37 -10.05
N PHE A 571 -16.51 -6.07 -11.08
CA PHE A 571 -15.73 -7.04 -11.83
C PHE A 571 -15.84 -6.78 -13.32
N TYR A 572 -14.69 -6.86 -13.98
CA TYR A 572 -14.56 -6.72 -15.43
C TYR A 572 -13.91 -7.98 -15.99
N ALA A 573 -14.33 -8.40 -17.18
CA ALA A 573 -13.78 -9.57 -17.84
C ALA A 573 -13.50 -9.31 -19.32
N GLY A 574 -12.34 -9.74 -19.79
CA GLY A 574 -11.89 -9.51 -21.17
C GLY A 574 -11.19 -10.72 -21.75
N HIS A 575 -11.09 -10.77 -23.07
CA HIS A 575 -10.27 -11.75 -23.77
C HIS A 575 -8.96 -11.09 -24.23
N VAL A 576 -7.83 -11.73 -23.91
CA VAL A 576 -6.50 -11.22 -24.27
C VAL A 576 -6.20 -11.24 -25.76
N ASN A 577 -6.94 -12.04 -26.54
CA ASN A 577 -6.80 -12.12 -27.99
C ASN A 577 -7.64 -11.07 -28.75
N LYS A 578 -8.18 -10.08 -28.05
CA LYS A 578 -8.90 -8.93 -28.60
C LYS A 578 -8.20 -7.66 -28.16
N ASP A 579 -8.40 -6.58 -28.92
CA ASP A 579 -7.85 -5.27 -28.57
C ASP A 579 -8.29 -4.86 -27.16
N TRP A 580 -7.35 -4.26 -26.42
CA TRP A 580 -7.61 -3.77 -25.08
C TRP A 580 -8.26 -2.40 -25.13
N ASP A 581 -9.45 -2.28 -24.56
CA ASP A 581 -10.19 -1.03 -24.40
C ASP A 581 -11.06 -1.14 -23.15
N TRP A 582 -10.64 -0.51 -22.05
CA TRP A 582 -11.35 -0.60 -20.78
C TRP A 582 -12.82 -0.18 -20.90
N GLY A 583 -13.73 -1.04 -20.44
CA GLY A 583 -15.18 -0.87 -20.60
C GLY A 583 -15.77 -1.63 -21.79
N THR A 584 -14.94 -1.99 -22.77
CA THR A 584 -15.31 -2.82 -23.92
C THR A 584 -14.65 -4.20 -23.87
N ASN A 585 -13.36 -4.25 -23.58
CA ASN A 585 -12.55 -5.45 -23.39
C ASN A 585 -11.31 -5.10 -22.55
N PRO A 586 -11.34 -5.33 -21.23
CA PRO A 586 -12.39 -6.01 -20.47
C PRO A 586 -13.68 -5.18 -20.32
N GLU A 587 -14.83 -5.84 -20.43
CA GLU A 587 -16.17 -5.24 -20.25
C GLU A 587 -16.63 -5.35 -18.78
N HIS A 588 -17.52 -4.46 -18.34
CA HIS A 588 -18.16 -4.58 -17.03
C HIS A 588 -19.01 -5.86 -16.99
N LEU A 589 -18.76 -6.69 -15.97
CA LEU A 589 -19.46 -7.96 -15.82
C LEU A 589 -20.57 -7.88 -14.77
N LEU A 590 -20.24 -7.36 -13.58
CA LEU A 590 -21.20 -7.20 -12.48
C LEU A 590 -20.66 -6.27 -11.38
N THR A 591 -21.58 -5.84 -10.51
CA THR A 591 -21.30 -5.12 -9.26
C THR A 591 -21.94 -5.87 -8.10
N ILE A 592 -21.16 -6.28 -7.09
CA ILE A 592 -21.73 -6.83 -5.83
C ILE A 592 -22.29 -5.68 -4.99
N GLY A 593 -21.52 -4.60 -4.88
CA GLY A 593 -21.96 -3.33 -4.33
C GLY A 593 -22.00 -3.28 -2.80
N ARG A 594 -21.91 -2.05 -2.29
CA ARG A 594 -22.01 -1.75 -0.86
C ARG A 594 -23.35 -2.12 -0.25
N ALA A 595 -24.42 -2.22 -1.05
CA ALA A 595 -25.72 -2.69 -0.60
C ALA A 595 -25.69 -4.16 -0.13
N ALA A 596 -24.76 -4.98 -0.65
CA ALA A 596 -24.49 -6.32 -0.16
C ALA A 596 -23.49 -6.34 1.02
N GLY A 597 -23.05 -5.16 1.46
CA GLY A 597 -22.05 -4.91 2.49
C GLY A 597 -20.62 -5.27 2.11
N GLN A 598 -20.30 -5.23 0.82
CA GLN A 598 -18.97 -5.54 0.28
C GLN A 598 -18.45 -4.40 -0.59
N ASP A 599 -17.15 -4.10 -0.49
CA ASP A 599 -16.56 -2.92 -1.14
C ASP A 599 -15.25 -3.21 -1.88
N ARG A 600 -14.43 -4.18 -1.41
CA ARG A 600 -13.12 -4.47 -2.00
C ARG A 600 -13.00 -5.96 -2.38
N PRO A 601 -12.79 -6.30 -3.65
CA PRO A 601 -12.40 -7.64 -4.08
C PRO A 601 -10.88 -7.78 -3.99
N GLY A 602 -10.39 -8.19 -2.81
CA GLY A 602 -8.97 -8.14 -2.46
C GLY A 602 -8.14 -9.24 -3.09
N THR A 603 -8.73 -10.42 -3.33
CA THR A 603 -8.03 -11.60 -3.85
C THR A 603 -8.94 -12.43 -4.75
N MET A 604 -8.37 -13.10 -5.75
CA MET A 604 -9.08 -13.98 -6.67
C MET A 604 -8.24 -15.18 -7.05
N VAL A 605 -8.88 -16.35 -7.22
CA VAL A 605 -8.23 -17.56 -7.77
C VAL A 605 -9.15 -18.23 -8.79
N SER A 606 -8.56 -18.79 -9.85
CA SER A 606 -9.28 -19.64 -10.79
C SER A 606 -9.69 -20.95 -10.12
N ALA A 607 -10.99 -21.22 -10.02
CA ALA A 607 -11.57 -22.32 -9.24
C ALA A 607 -12.49 -23.20 -10.09
N GLY A 608 -11.90 -24.10 -10.88
CA GLY A 608 -12.62 -25.01 -11.76
C GLY A 608 -13.32 -24.27 -12.90
N HIS A 609 -14.65 -24.19 -12.88
CA HIS A 609 -15.46 -23.47 -13.89
C HIS A 609 -15.87 -22.05 -13.44
N ARG A 610 -15.39 -21.62 -12.26
CA ARG A 610 -15.68 -20.33 -11.64
C ARG A 610 -14.37 -19.64 -11.25
N VAL A 611 -14.48 -18.37 -10.90
CA VAL A 611 -13.48 -17.63 -10.15
C VAL A 611 -13.97 -17.53 -8.70
N ALA A 612 -13.13 -17.91 -7.75
CA ALA A 612 -13.38 -17.66 -6.34
C ALA A 612 -12.79 -16.29 -5.98
N VAL A 613 -13.56 -15.46 -5.28
CA VAL A 613 -13.18 -14.10 -4.89
C VAL A 613 -13.30 -13.95 -3.37
N GLY A 614 -12.27 -13.38 -2.76
CA GLY A 614 -12.27 -12.97 -1.36
C GLY A 614 -12.48 -11.47 -1.25
N THR A 615 -13.41 -11.05 -0.40
CA THR A 615 -13.77 -9.64 -0.24
C THR A 615 -13.55 -9.12 1.18
N ILE A 616 -13.30 -7.80 1.26
CA ILE A 616 -13.33 -7.01 2.50
C ILE A 616 -14.65 -6.22 2.51
N PRO A 617 -15.35 -6.15 3.66
CA PRO A 617 -16.67 -5.53 3.75
C PRO A 617 -16.63 -4.00 3.59
N ASN A 618 -17.78 -3.35 3.79
CA ASN A 618 -17.89 -1.89 3.84
C ASN A 618 -17.10 -1.27 5.01
N TYR A 619 -16.93 0.04 4.94
CA TYR A 619 -16.47 0.86 6.07
C TYR A 619 -17.33 0.61 7.32
N GLY A 620 -16.70 0.48 8.48
CA GLY A 620 -17.40 0.21 9.74
C GLY A 620 -17.97 -1.20 9.91
N GLU A 621 -17.92 -2.04 8.87
CA GLU A 621 -18.46 -3.41 8.91
C GLU A 621 -17.35 -4.46 9.12
N LEU A 622 -17.74 -5.57 9.75
CA LEU A 622 -17.00 -6.83 9.78
C LEU A 622 -17.68 -7.86 8.86
N GLY A 623 -16.98 -8.95 8.57
CA GLY A 623 -17.54 -10.07 7.79
C GLY A 623 -17.47 -9.87 6.28
N GLY A 624 -16.32 -10.24 5.70
CA GLY A 624 -16.12 -10.37 4.27
C GLY A 624 -16.86 -11.57 3.67
N ALA A 625 -16.67 -11.80 2.38
CA ALA A 625 -17.34 -12.86 1.64
C ALA A 625 -16.38 -13.73 0.82
N LEU A 626 -16.77 -14.99 0.66
CA LEU A 626 -16.37 -15.81 -0.48
C LEU A 626 -17.43 -15.68 -1.56
N VAL A 627 -17.00 -15.31 -2.77
CA VAL A 627 -17.88 -15.22 -3.94
C VAL A 627 -17.42 -16.23 -4.98
N LEU A 628 -18.35 -17.04 -5.50
CA LEU A 628 -18.11 -17.98 -6.59
C LEU A 628 -18.73 -17.41 -7.87
N LEU A 629 -17.92 -16.79 -8.70
CA LEU A 629 -18.29 -16.04 -9.90
C LEU A 629 -18.11 -16.86 -11.18
N ASN A 630 -19.09 -16.85 -12.07
CA ASN A 630 -18.92 -17.26 -13.47
C ASN A 630 -18.45 -16.07 -14.33
N PRO A 631 -17.20 -16.04 -14.81
CA PRO A 631 -16.66 -14.91 -15.56
C PRO A 631 -17.17 -14.81 -17.01
N HIS A 632 -18.06 -15.72 -17.44
CA HIS A 632 -18.69 -15.67 -18.76
C HIS A 632 -20.08 -15.03 -18.71
N SER A 633 -20.87 -15.29 -17.66
CA SER A 633 -22.25 -14.81 -17.54
C SER A 633 -22.42 -13.70 -16.51
N GLY A 634 -21.46 -13.53 -15.59
CA GLY A 634 -21.60 -12.65 -14.44
C GLY A 634 -22.49 -13.22 -13.32
N GLU A 635 -23.00 -14.45 -13.47
CA GLU A 635 -23.73 -15.12 -12.40
C GLU A 635 -22.78 -15.44 -11.24
N TYR A 636 -23.22 -15.20 -10.01
CA TYR A 636 -22.43 -15.46 -8.82
C TYR A 636 -23.26 -15.99 -7.66
N VAL A 637 -22.59 -16.66 -6.72
CA VAL A 637 -23.11 -16.99 -5.40
C VAL A 637 -22.17 -16.37 -4.36
N MET A 638 -22.72 -15.75 -3.32
CA MET A 638 -21.96 -15.07 -2.28
C MET A 638 -22.25 -15.69 -0.91
N HIS A 639 -21.19 -15.95 -0.15
CA HIS A 639 -21.25 -16.41 1.24
C HIS A 639 -20.50 -15.41 2.11
N ARG A 640 -21.24 -14.54 2.82
CA ARG A 640 -20.66 -13.68 3.85
C ARG A 640 -20.39 -14.47 5.12
N ASN A 641 -19.42 -14.01 5.90
CA ASN A 641 -19.10 -14.58 7.21
C ASN A 641 -18.81 -16.09 7.12
N VAL A 642 -18.05 -16.52 6.10
CA VAL A 642 -17.56 -17.90 6.01
C VAL A 642 -16.78 -18.26 7.27
N VAL A 643 -15.96 -17.31 7.74
CA VAL A 643 -15.52 -17.21 9.13
C VAL A 643 -16.23 -15.98 9.73
N PRO A 644 -16.95 -16.11 10.86
CA PRO A 644 -17.71 -15.02 11.48
C PRO A 644 -16.83 -13.79 11.74
N ASP A 645 -17.32 -12.62 11.32
CA ASP A 645 -16.72 -11.30 11.52
C ASP A 645 -15.36 -11.08 10.85
N GLN A 646 -14.89 -11.99 9.98
CA GLN A 646 -13.58 -11.88 9.35
C GLN A 646 -13.66 -11.58 7.84
N SER A 647 -12.69 -10.83 7.32
CA SER A 647 -12.49 -10.61 5.88
C SER A 647 -11.80 -11.81 5.23
N VAL A 648 -12.02 -12.04 3.94
CA VAL A 648 -11.29 -13.07 3.17
C VAL A 648 -10.15 -12.40 2.41
N THR A 649 -8.91 -12.76 2.72
CA THR A 649 -7.71 -12.02 2.28
C THR A 649 -6.76 -12.81 1.40
N SER A 650 -6.80 -14.15 1.46
CA SER A 650 -6.05 -15.02 0.55
C SER A 650 -6.90 -16.19 0.08
N LEU A 651 -6.63 -16.70 -1.13
CA LEU A 651 -7.33 -17.85 -1.70
C LEU A 651 -6.36 -18.76 -2.47
N ALA A 652 -6.50 -20.06 -2.28
CA ALA A 652 -5.87 -21.11 -3.10
C ALA A 652 -6.93 -22.13 -3.53
N TYR A 653 -6.69 -22.82 -4.65
CA TYR A 653 -7.62 -23.81 -5.18
C TYR A 653 -6.91 -25.09 -5.59
N ARG A 654 -7.44 -26.24 -5.18
CA ARG A 654 -6.98 -27.57 -5.63
C ARG A 654 -8.12 -28.58 -5.54
N ASP A 655 -8.23 -29.44 -6.55
CA ASP A 655 -9.14 -30.60 -6.57
C ASP A 655 -10.63 -30.35 -6.27
N GLY A 656 -11.14 -29.14 -6.54
CA GLY A 656 -12.53 -28.78 -6.27
C GLY A 656 -12.75 -28.05 -4.94
N LEU A 657 -11.70 -27.90 -4.14
CA LEU A 657 -11.73 -27.19 -2.87
C LEU A 657 -11.07 -25.82 -3.00
N VAL A 658 -11.70 -24.81 -2.40
CA VAL A 658 -11.13 -23.48 -2.19
C VAL A 658 -10.67 -23.40 -0.73
N TYR A 659 -9.42 -23.01 -0.54
CA TYR A 659 -8.82 -22.73 0.76
C TYR A 659 -8.71 -21.23 0.89
N GLY A 660 -9.22 -20.66 1.99
CA GLY A 660 -9.21 -19.23 2.20
C GLY A 660 -8.61 -18.84 3.53
N GLY A 661 -7.66 -17.91 3.49
CA GLY A 661 -7.12 -17.24 4.66
C GLY A 661 -7.90 -15.97 4.95
N THR A 662 -8.04 -15.65 6.24
CA THR A 662 -8.85 -14.53 6.69
C THR A 662 -8.06 -13.47 7.44
N SER A 663 -8.70 -12.33 7.67
CA SER A 663 -8.23 -11.25 8.55
C SER A 663 -9.34 -10.94 9.56
N ILE A 664 -8.98 -10.77 10.83
CA ILE A 664 -9.93 -10.33 11.87
C ILE A 664 -10.45 -8.90 11.62
N HIS A 665 -9.77 -8.16 10.75
CA HIS A 665 -10.10 -6.79 10.40
C HIS A 665 -11.13 -6.72 9.26
N GLY A 666 -12.07 -5.80 9.37
CA GLY A 666 -12.91 -5.35 8.26
C GLY A 666 -12.24 -4.25 7.43
N ALA A 667 -13.04 -3.38 6.82
CA ALA A 667 -12.50 -2.18 6.20
C ALA A 667 -12.14 -1.11 7.27
N ILE A 668 -11.75 0.07 6.79
CA ILE A 668 -11.46 1.23 7.63
C ILE A 668 -12.65 1.52 8.57
N ASN A 669 -12.34 1.88 9.81
CA ASN A 669 -13.28 2.17 10.91
C ASN A 669 -14.06 0.94 11.44
N SER A 670 -13.58 -0.27 11.17
CA SER A 670 -14.06 -1.49 11.83
C SER A 670 -13.22 -1.83 13.06
N THR A 671 -13.85 -2.36 14.12
CA THR A 671 -13.17 -2.86 15.32
C THR A 671 -13.26 -4.38 15.35
N PRO A 672 -12.14 -5.13 15.27
CA PRO A 672 -12.17 -6.59 15.33
C PRO A 672 -12.90 -7.12 16.58
N THR A 673 -13.66 -8.20 16.40
CA THR A 673 -14.34 -8.94 17.49
C THR A 673 -13.71 -10.31 17.77
N GLN A 674 -12.79 -10.74 16.91
CA GLN A 674 -12.06 -12.00 16.98
C GLN A 674 -10.58 -11.71 17.23
N ASP A 675 -9.90 -12.60 17.94
CA ASP A 675 -8.49 -12.43 18.30
C ASP A 675 -7.52 -13.16 17.35
N THR A 676 -8.03 -14.01 16.45
CA THR A 676 -7.18 -14.85 15.59
C THR A 676 -7.83 -15.14 14.25
N ALA A 677 -7.05 -15.05 13.18
CA ALA A 677 -7.42 -15.42 11.83
C ALA A 677 -7.49 -16.94 11.65
N GLU A 678 -8.37 -17.39 10.76
CA GLU A 678 -8.61 -18.79 10.50
C GLU A 678 -8.41 -19.12 9.01
N LEU A 679 -7.93 -20.33 8.74
CA LEU A 679 -8.02 -20.91 7.40
C LEU A 679 -9.36 -21.64 7.31
N PHE A 680 -10.12 -21.39 6.25
CA PHE A 680 -11.32 -22.18 5.94
C PHE A 680 -11.14 -22.99 4.65
N VAL A 681 -11.92 -24.06 4.54
CA VAL A 681 -12.02 -24.90 3.35
C VAL A 681 -13.47 -24.93 2.86
N TRP A 682 -13.66 -24.71 1.57
CA TRP A 682 -14.95 -24.69 0.89
C TRP A 682 -14.96 -25.65 -0.29
N ASP A 683 -16.01 -26.46 -0.41
CA ASP A 683 -16.23 -27.30 -1.58
C ASP A 683 -16.94 -26.48 -2.66
N ALA A 684 -16.18 -26.02 -3.66
CA ALA A 684 -16.69 -25.16 -4.71
C ALA A 684 -17.59 -25.90 -5.70
N ARG A 685 -17.57 -27.24 -5.72
CA ARG A 685 -18.43 -28.05 -6.58
C ARG A 685 -19.79 -28.31 -5.93
N ALA A 686 -19.78 -28.68 -4.65
CA ALA A 686 -20.99 -28.93 -3.87
C ALA A 686 -21.59 -27.66 -3.25
N ASP A 687 -20.87 -26.54 -3.34
CA ASP A 687 -21.23 -25.24 -2.79
C ASP A 687 -21.53 -25.30 -1.28
N ARG A 688 -20.54 -25.75 -0.50
CA ARG A 688 -20.67 -25.91 0.95
C ARG A 688 -19.37 -25.71 1.70
N PHE A 689 -19.51 -25.20 2.92
CA PHE A 689 -18.45 -25.17 3.93
C PHE A 689 -17.98 -26.59 4.29
N VAL A 690 -16.68 -26.78 4.41
CA VAL A 690 -16.06 -28.05 4.82
C VAL A 690 -15.56 -27.96 6.26
N THR A 691 -14.60 -27.07 6.52
CA THR A 691 -13.99 -26.90 7.85
C THR A 691 -13.33 -25.53 7.97
N ARG A 692 -12.93 -25.18 9.19
CA ARG A 692 -12.03 -24.05 9.49
C ARG A 692 -11.11 -24.40 10.66
N SER A 693 -9.94 -23.78 10.69
CA SER A 693 -8.90 -24.05 11.68
C SER A 693 -8.05 -22.81 11.94
N VAL A 694 -7.66 -22.61 13.20
CA VAL A 694 -6.57 -21.69 13.56
C VAL A 694 -5.26 -22.30 13.08
N VAL A 695 -4.58 -21.63 12.14
CA VAL A 695 -3.32 -22.12 11.57
C VAL A 695 -2.10 -21.53 12.24
N VAL A 696 -2.20 -20.32 12.79
CA VAL A 696 -1.16 -19.68 13.60
C VAL A 696 -1.85 -19.00 14.77
N GLU A 697 -1.53 -19.42 16.00
CA GLU A 697 -2.12 -18.86 17.22
C GLU A 697 -1.77 -17.37 17.34
N GLY A 698 -2.77 -16.53 17.59
CA GLY A 698 -2.59 -15.08 17.75
C GLY A 698 -2.35 -14.29 16.46
N ALA A 699 -2.18 -14.95 15.31
CA ALA A 699 -2.08 -14.24 14.03
C ALA A 699 -3.40 -13.53 13.71
N THR A 700 -3.35 -12.25 13.36
CA THR A 700 -4.54 -11.45 13.06
C THR A 700 -4.96 -11.55 11.59
N ILE A 701 -4.07 -12.06 10.74
CA ILE A 701 -4.29 -12.24 9.31
C ILE A 701 -3.44 -13.38 8.71
N ILE A 702 -4.00 -14.03 7.69
CA ILE A 702 -3.30 -14.93 6.77
C ILE A 702 -3.16 -14.23 5.41
N HIS A 703 -1.96 -13.78 5.08
CA HIS A 703 -1.70 -12.92 3.91
C HIS A 703 -1.79 -13.65 2.57
N SER A 704 -1.27 -14.87 2.49
CA SER A 704 -1.11 -15.58 1.22
C SER A 704 -1.23 -17.09 1.43
N LEU A 705 -1.65 -17.78 0.37
CA LEU A 705 -1.80 -19.22 0.29
C LEU A 705 -1.37 -19.72 -1.09
N ALA A 706 -0.61 -20.79 -1.15
CA ALA A 706 -0.22 -21.44 -2.40
C ALA A 706 0.03 -22.93 -2.19
N PHE A 707 -0.24 -23.73 -3.22
CA PHE A 707 0.15 -25.13 -3.24
C PHE A 707 1.54 -25.26 -3.86
N ASP A 708 2.34 -26.17 -3.32
CA ASP A 708 3.50 -26.70 -4.03
C ASP A 708 3.11 -27.80 -5.03
N ASP A 709 4.12 -28.35 -5.70
CA ASP A 709 3.95 -29.38 -6.73
C ASP A 709 3.44 -30.70 -6.13
N GLU A 710 3.86 -31.05 -4.91
CA GLU A 710 3.40 -32.24 -4.18
C GLU A 710 1.96 -32.11 -3.65
N GLY A 711 1.45 -30.88 -3.54
CA GLY A 711 0.12 -30.58 -3.05
C GLY A 711 0.01 -30.31 -1.56
N ARG A 712 1.11 -29.96 -0.90
CA ARG A 712 1.06 -29.33 0.42
C ARG A 712 0.58 -27.89 0.26
N LEU A 713 -0.26 -27.44 1.18
CA LEU A 713 -0.72 -26.05 1.20
C LEU A 713 0.22 -25.24 2.10
N TRP A 714 0.84 -24.22 1.53
CA TRP A 714 1.67 -23.27 2.25
C TRP A 714 0.92 -21.95 2.44
N GLY A 715 1.18 -21.28 3.56
CA GLY A 715 0.66 -19.94 3.80
C GLY A 715 1.53 -19.13 4.75
N MET A 716 1.33 -17.81 4.74
CA MET A 716 2.08 -16.87 5.57
C MET A 716 1.15 -15.96 6.36
N ALA A 717 1.44 -15.80 7.65
CA ALA A 717 0.75 -14.90 8.57
C ALA A 717 1.52 -13.57 8.80
N ASP A 718 0.87 -12.59 9.44
CA ASP A 718 1.39 -11.23 9.73
C ASP A 718 2.74 -11.23 10.43
N GLU A 719 2.90 -12.09 11.44
CA GLU A 719 4.14 -12.24 12.19
C GLU A 719 5.18 -13.09 11.44
N GLY A 720 5.22 -13.02 10.10
CA GLY A 720 6.20 -13.70 9.24
C GLY A 720 6.29 -15.21 9.45
N THR A 721 5.25 -15.81 10.02
CA THR A 721 5.17 -17.25 10.23
C THR A 721 4.70 -17.91 8.95
N LEU A 722 5.57 -18.70 8.33
CA LEU A 722 5.24 -19.61 7.26
C LEU A 722 4.68 -20.90 7.86
N PHE A 723 3.58 -21.41 7.35
CA PHE A 723 2.99 -22.67 7.80
C PHE A 723 2.73 -23.63 6.64
N GLU A 724 2.86 -24.92 6.94
CA GLU A 724 2.46 -26.02 6.07
C GLU A 724 1.17 -26.63 6.62
N TYR A 725 0.16 -26.76 5.76
CA TYR A 725 -1.14 -27.32 6.07
C TYR A 725 -1.41 -28.55 5.21
N ASP A 726 -1.79 -29.65 5.85
CA ASP A 726 -2.14 -30.89 5.17
C ASP A 726 -3.62 -30.83 4.71
N PRO A 727 -3.89 -30.79 3.39
CA PRO A 727 -5.24 -30.70 2.86
C PRO A 727 -6.08 -31.97 3.08
N GLN A 728 -5.49 -33.11 3.45
CA GLN A 728 -6.20 -34.37 3.70
C GLN A 728 -6.67 -34.49 5.15
N THR A 729 -5.79 -34.17 6.09
CA THR A 729 -6.07 -34.26 7.54
C THR A 729 -6.68 -32.98 8.09
N HIS A 730 -6.52 -31.86 7.38
CA HIS A 730 -6.92 -30.53 7.82
C HIS A 730 -6.15 -30.03 9.05
N GLU A 731 -4.89 -30.46 9.20
CA GLU A 731 -4.01 -30.11 10.31
C GLU A 731 -2.78 -29.33 9.83
N VAL A 732 -2.24 -28.49 10.72
CA VAL A 732 -0.96 -27.81 10.47
C VAL A 732 0.17 -28.79 10.75
N VAL A 733 1.02 -29.02 9.75
CA VAL A 733 2.15 -29.94 9.82
C VAL A 733 3.33 -29.28 10.56
N ARG A 734 3.66 -28.04 10.18
CA ARG A 734 4.75 -27.26 10.79
C ARG A 734 4.58 -25.76 10.61
N ARG A 735 5.34 -25.00 11.40
CA ARG A 735 5.43 -23.53 11.38
C ARG A 735 6.90 -23.13 11.42
N ILE A 736 7.27 -22.16 10.61
CA ILE A 736 8.63 -21.61 10.52
C ILE A 736 8.53 -20.09 10.70
N ASP A 737 9.31 -19.55 11.63
CA ASP A 737 9.49 -18.10 11.73
C ASP A 737 10.53 -17.66 10.69
N THR A 738 10.11 -16.86 9.72
CA THR A 738 10.98 -16.36 8.65
C THR A 738 11.68 -15.05 9.02
N GLY A 739 11.22 -14.36 10.06
CA GLY A 739 11.60 -12.97 10.37
C GLY A 739 11.02 -11.92 9.40
N ILE A 740 10.35 -12.32 8.32
CA ILE A 740 9.82 -11.40 7.29
C ILE A 740 8.39 -10.98 7.67
N ARG A 741 8.28 -9.88 8.41
CA ARG A 741 7.00 -9.36 8.93
C ARG A 741 6.23 -8.52 7.89
N ASN A 742 4.90 -8.63 7.84
CA ASN A 742 4.04 -7.74 7.06
C ASN A 742 2.82 -7.31 7.88
N GLY A 743 2.70 -6.01 8.16
CA GLY A 743 1.58 -5.46 8.94
C GLY A 743 0.32 -5.11 8.14
N ASN A 744 0.22 -5.49 6.86
CA ASN A 744 -0.93 -5.12 6.04
C ASN A 744 -2.21 -5.92 6.37
N ILE A 745 -3.14 -5.33 7.10
CA ILE A 745 -4.39 -5.97 7.56
C ILE A 745 -5.39 -6.41 6.46
N TRP A 746 -5.11 -6.13 5.19
CA TRP A 746 -5.98 -6.45 4.04
C TRP A 746 -5.38 -7.49 3.10
N GLY A 747 -4.33 -8.19 3.52
CA GLY A 747 -3.70 -9.27 2.74
C GLY A 747 -2.95 -8.76 1.52
N ARG A 748 -2.58 -7.47 1.51
CA ARG A 748 -1.80 -6.89 0.41
C ARG A 748 -0.31 -6.94 0.72
N THR A 749 0.45 -6.74 -0.34
CA THR A 749 1.91 -6.72 -0.36
C THR A 749 2.58 -7.99 0.11
N SER A 750 1.90 -9.11 -0.13
CA SER A 750 2.40 -10.44 0.13
C SER A 750 1.81 -11.44 -0.84
N GLU A 751 2.67 -12.31 -1.34
CA GLU A 751 2.30 -13.34 -2.29
C GLU A 751 3.16 -14.59 -2.07
N LEU A 752 2.61 -15.76 -2.45
CA LEU A 752 3.30 -17.05 -2.47
C LEU A 752 2.93 -17.77 -3.77
N PHE A 753 3.91 -18.44 -4.38
CA PHE A 753 3.73 -19.19 -5.62
C PHE A 753 4.72 -20.36 -5.70
N PRO A 754 4.33 -21.51 -6.28
CA PRO A 754 5.31 -22.49 -6.73
C PRO A 754 6.04 -21.96 -7.96
N HIS A 755 7.33 -22.25 -8.06
CA HIS A 755 8.09 -22.00 -9.27
C HIS A 755 7.98 -23.21 -10.22
N PRO A 756 7.63 -23.00 -11.50
CA PRO A 756 7.19 -24.07 -12.39
C PRO A 756 8.25 -25.15 -12.68
N ASP A 757 9.54 -24.81 -12.57
CA ASP A 757 10.62 -25.66 -13.09
C ASP A 757 11.61 -26.20 -12.04
N ASN A 758 11.55 -25.78 -10.77
CA ASN A 758 12.60 -26.09 -9.79
C ASN A 758 12.11 -26.67 -8.46
N GLY A 759 10.79 -26.84 -8.28
CA GLY A 759 10.20 -27.40 -7.06
C GLY A 759 10.28 -26.48 -5.83
N LEU A 760 10.78 -25.25 -5.99
CA LEU A 760 10.87 -24.27 -4.91
C LEU A 760 9.62 -23.40 -4.85
N MET A 761 9.36 -22.86 -3.67
CA MET A 761 8.33 -21.85 -3.43
C MET A 761 8.96 -20.47 -3.44
N TYR A 762 8.27 -19.50 -4.03
CA TYR A 762 8.68 -18.10 -4.11
C TYR A 762 7.60 -17.22 -3.47
N GLY A 763 7.99 -16.07 -2.95
CA GLY A 763 7.04 -15.12 -2.41
C GLY A 763 7.65 -13.76 -2.13
N ASN A 764 6.80 -12.83 -1.74
CA ASN A 764 7.24 -11.55 -1.19
C ASN A 764 6.46 -11.20 0.09
N ALA A 765 7.13 -10.47 0.98
CA ALA A 765 6.58 -9.83 2.17
C ALA A 765 7.59 -8.86 2.73
N GLY A 766 7.15 -7.90 3.55
CA GLY A 766 8.06 -7.00 4.27
C GLY A 766 8.98 -6.16 3.36
N GLY A 767 8.62 -5.96 2.09
CA GLY A 767 9.48 -5.27 1.12
C GLY A 767 10.59 -6.14 0.50
N GLN A 768 10.52 -7.45 0.69
CA GLN A 768 11.50 -8.44 0.27
C GLN A 768 10.87 -9.50 -0.64
N LEU A 769 11.65 -10.01 -1.59
CA LEU A 769 11.35 -11.18 -2.41
C LEU A 769 12.21 -12.33 -1.89
N PHE A 770 11.63 -13.51 -1.71
CA PHE A 770 12.28 -14.67 -1.13
C PHE A 770 11.87 -15.96 -1.83
N ARG A 771 12.64 -17.03 -1.57
CA ARG A 771 12.30 -18.40 -1.93
C ARG A 771 12.59 -19.37 -0.79
N PHE A 772 12.01 -20.55 -0.83
CA PHE A 772 12.35 -21.66 0.07
C PHE A 772 12.09 -23.01 -0.61
N ASP A 773 12.78 -24.05 -0.17
CA ASP A 773 12.51 -25.43 -0.57
C ASP A 773 11.38 -25.99 0.32
N PRO A 774 10.25 -26.45 -0.23
CA PRO A 774 9.18 -26.98 0.61
C PRO A 774 9.57 -28.28 1.34
N ASP A 775 10.65 -28.98 1.01
CA ASP A 775 11.17 -30.08 1.84
C ASP A 775 12.04 -29.58 3.01
N ASP A 776 12.84 -28.54 2.77
CA ASP A 776 13.68 -27.85 3.76
C ASP A 776 13.45 -26.33 3.72
N PRO A 777 12.42 -25.82 4.42
CA PRO A 777 11.83 -24.49 4.20
C PRO A 777 12.62 -23.36 4.88
N ASP A 778 13.93 -23.40 4.70
CA ASP A 778 14.84 -22.30 4.97
C ASP A 778 14.64 -21.20 3.93
N VAL A 779 14.24 -20.02 4.39
CA VAL A 779 13.99 -18.88 3.51
C VAL A 779 15.29 -18.22 3.07
N THR A 780 15.44 -18.06 1.76
CA THR A 780 16.51 -17.30 1.12
C THR A 780 15.95 -16.03 0.50
N VAL A 781 16.43 -14.87 0.94
CA VAL A 781 16.07 -13.56 0.36
C VAL A 781 16.78 -13.36 -0.98
N LEU A 782 15.99 -13.11 -2.03
CA LEU A 782 16.46 -12.90 -3.39
C LEU A 782 16.69 -11.41 -3.68
N ALA A 783 15.76 -10.57 -3.24
CA ALA A 783 15.85 -9.13 -3.44
C ALA A 783 15.20 -8.40 -2.27
N SER A 784 15.65 -7.17 -2.04
CA SER A 784 15.12 -6.25 -1.02
C SER A 784 15.02 -4.86 -1.63
N GLY A 785 14.21 -3.98 -1.03
CA GLY A 785 14.10 -2.59 -1.49
C GLY A 785 12.67 -2.12 -1.73
N GLY A 786 11.72 -2.56 -0.90
CA GLY A 786 10.34 -2.08 -0.98
C GLY A 786 9.51 -2.80 -2.05
N ILE A 787 9.82 -4.08 -2.31
CA ILE A 787 9.05 -4.95 -3.19
C ILE A 787 7.63 -5.07 -2.65
N ARG A 788 6.64 -4.77 -3.49
CA ARG A 788 5.24 -4.72 -3.06
C ARG A 788 4.41 -5.85 -3.64
N TYR A 789 4.62 -6.22 -4.90
CA TYR A 789 3.81 -7.23 -5.55
C TYR A 789 4.70 -8.10 -6.42
N SER A 790 4.44 -9.41 -6.50
CA SER A 790 5.18 -10.31 -7.38
C SER A 790 4.29 -11.36 -8.04
N ALA A 791 4.77 -11.87 -9.17
CA ALA A 791 4.19 -13.00 -9.86
C ALA A 791 5.29 -13.83 -10.52
N VAL A 792 5.10 -15.15 -10.55
CA VAL A 792 5.98 -16.07 -11.27
C VAL A 792 5.33 -16.41 -12.61
N HIS A 793 6.02 -16.06 -13.70
CA HIS A 793 5.59 -16.42 -15.05
C HIS A 793 5.80 -17.91 -15.33
N GLY A 794 5.08 -18.47 -16.31
CA GLY A 794 5.20 -19.89 -16.69
C GLY A 794 6.58 -20.31 -17.21
N SER A 795 7.48 -19.36 -17.48
CA SER A 795 8.90 -19.63 -17.81
C SER A 795 9.83 -19.68 -16.60
N GLY A 796 9.31 -19.50 -15.38
CA GLY A 796 10.10 -19.36 -14.16
C GLY A 796 10.57 -17.93 -13.86
N THR A 797 10.46 -17.00 -14.82
CA THR A 797 10.80 -15.60 -14.61
C THR A 797 9.92 -14.96 -13.54
N VAL A 798 10.54 -14.29 -12.56
CA VAL A 798 9.81 -13.55 -11.52
C VAL A 798 9.66 -12.10 -11.94
N TYR A 799 8.43 -11.63 -12.07
CA TYR A 799 8.13 -10.22 -12.25
C TYR A 799 7.67 -9.64 -10.93
N TYR A 800 8.21 -8.48 -10.55
CA TYR A 800 7.79 -7.81 -9.34
C TYR A 800 7.71 -6.30 -9.50
N GLY A 801 6.77 -5.69 -8.79
CA GLY A 801 6.62 -4.26 -8.70
C GLY A 801 7.11 -3.76 -7.34
N ASP A 802 7.85 -2.65 -7.35
CA ASP A 802 8.09 -1.88 -6.14
C ASP A 802 6.94 -0.87 -5.91
N ASN A 803 7.24 0.35 -5.46
CA ASN A 803 6.23 1.40 -5.41
C ASN A 803 5.72 1.83 -6.79
N THR A 804 6.57 1.97 -7.81
CA THR A 804 6.23 2.57 -9.13
C THR A 804 6.83 1.86 -10.34
N ASN A 805 7.88 1.08 -10.16
CA ASN A 805 8.63 0.42 -11.22
C ASN A 805 8.32 -1.08 -11.26
N ILE A 806 8.56 -1.66 -12.43
CA ILE A 806 8.48 -3.11 -12.64
C ILE A 806 9.89 -3.64 -12.88
N PHE A 807 10.18 -4.78 -12.27
CA PHE A 807 11.43 -5.48 -12.42
C PHE A 807 11.18 -6.90 -12.92
N ARG A 808 12.17 -7.43 -13.61
CA ARG A 808 12.26 -8.84 -13.98
C ARG A 808 13.47 -9.46 -13.32
N LEU A 809 13.28 -10.61 -12.69
CA LEU A 809 14.35 -11.43 -12.11
C LEU A 809 14.42 -12.77 -12.83
N GLU A 810 15.63 -13.08 -13.28
CA GLU A 810 16.00 -14.34 -13.93
C GLU A 810 17.14 -15.00 -13.13
N GLN A 811 17.13 -16.33 -13.09
CA GLN A 811 18.13 -17.16 -12.41
C GLN A 811 18.92 -17.98 -13.43
#